data_AF-A0A8X7RZP6-F1
#
_entry.id   AF-A0A8X7RZP6-F1
#
_cell.length_a   1.000
_cell.length_b   1.000
_cell.length_c   1.000
_cell.angle_alpha   90.00
_cell.angle_beta   90.00
_cell.angle_gamma   90.00
#
_symmetry.space_group_name_H-M   'P 1'
#
loop_
_entity.id
_entity.type
_entity.pdbx_description
1 polymer ?
#
loop_
_entity_poly.entity_id
_entity_poly.type
_entity_poly.pdbx_seq_one_letter_code
_entity_poly.pdbx_strand_id
1 'polypeptide(L)'
;MSNEIVSSNKTKKDGLRWMVWLRGWVNVLQEILLQRIMASHLHNPFPLPPLNNLTCIVTGSTSGIGSETARQLAEAGAHVVMAVRNIKAAHELIQQWQTKYYSSGKRHPLNIQAMELDLLSLNSVMRFSNAWNARLSPLHVLINNAGMFSMGGAQKFSEDGYEQHLQVNHLAPALLSLLLLPSLIRASQSRIISVNSVIHYVGFVDPNDLNFVSGKRKFSSLEGYSSSKLAQVMFNNVLSKRLPLETGISVLCLSPGVVQTNITRDLPRFIQDIYSALPYISYSPQEGCRSSVFSATDSQIQIYCEKLKTDKKSVCAFISQSCQPTNSSEEAHNVETSSKVWEKTIELIGLPLNSLEMLIEGEEIWCRMLASKMTSLNANRNGFEKGMKTIIFHGSSQKLIRAINSFLPSLRFRSVLLHWTCLMVCSSLVRSLIVQAGRTRIGVFAQGRHQLNLTNKTLSVGFGFRTTAAKMMMVDSSTGEKRVEMFDIPKEKVDDGGYIGGGWKNDDGSMSCGYCSFRGKRSTMEDFYDVKAFKMEGQTVCMFGIFDGHGGSRAAEYLKKHLFSNLMTHPQFLTDTKLALSETYKQTDVAFLESEKDTYRDDGSTASAAVLVGNHLYVANVGDSRTIVSKAGKAIALSDDHKPNRSDERKRIESAGGVIMWAGTWRVGGVLAMSRAFGNRMLKQFVIAEPEIQDLEIDHEAEFLVLASDGLWDVVPNEDAVSLTQSEEEPVTAARKLTDTAFARGSMTTSLALLLNSVMIRPNPNQTPRLKQNLNPPKMKSKPNHQTPVMKWKPNQSPKLKRNRFLRLYRNQNRKRTRDQG
;
A
#
# COMPACT_ATOMS: atom_id res chain seq x y z
N MET A 1 30.98 0.11 60.70
CA MET A 1 29.86 -0.85 60.86
C MET A 1 28.59 -0.08 60.53
N SER A 2 27.68 -0.53 59.67
CA SER A 2 27.58 -1.86 59.02
C SER A 2 27.35 -1.74 57.51
N ASN A 3 27.55 -2.85 56.80
CA ASN A 3 27.47 -2.90 55.33
C ASN A 3 26.03 -2.77 54.83
N GLU A 4 25.85 -2.11 53.68
CA GLU A 4 24.99 -2.69 52.65
C GLU A 4 25.61 -2.42 51.27
N ILE A 5 25.80 -3.49 50.48
CA ILE A 5 26.60 -3.46 49.25
C ILE A 5 25.65 -3.41 48.06
N VAL A 6 25.66 -2.29 47.31
CA VAL A 6 24.94 -2.18 46.04
C VAL A 6 25.67 -3.02 44.99
N SER A 7 25.27 -4.28 44.84
CA SER A 7 25.88 -5.26 43.96
C SER A 7 25.50 -5.03 42.49
N SER A 8 26.13 -4.04 41.85
CA SER A 8 25.92 -3.71 40.43
C SER A 8 26.56 -4.72 39.46
N ASN A 9 26.30 -6.02 39.66
CA ASN A 9 26.76 -7.12 38.81
C ASN A 9 25.99 -7.19 37.48
N LYS A 10 26.14 -6.16 36.64
CA LYS A 10 25.97 -6.31 35.19
C LYS A 10 27.13 -7.14 34.65
N THR A 11 26.98 -8.47 34.65
CA THR A 11 27.92 -9.38 34.00
C THR A 11 28.09 -8.96 32.54
N LYS A 12 29.34 -8.75 32.11
CA LYS A 12 29.64 -8.56 30.69
C LYS A 12 29.30 -9.86 29.96
N LYS A 13 28.63 -9.71 28.82
CA LYS A 13 28.13 -10.82 28.01
C LYS A 13 29.12 -11.04 26.89
N ASP A 14 30.08 -11.92 27.10
CA ASP A 14 31.19 -12.14 26.16
C ASP A 14 30.83 -13.08 24.99
N GLY A 15 29.61 -13.64 25.00
CA GLY A 15 29.07 -14.53 23.97
C GLY A 15 27.58 -14.81 24.09
N LEU A 16 27.04 -15.65 23.20
CA LEU A 16 25.69 -16.21 23.34
C LEU A 16 25.59 -17.10 24.59
N ARG A 17 24.41 -17.13 25.23
CA ARG A 17 24.09 -18.14 26.26
C ARG A 17 24.05 -19.51 25.58
N TRP A 18 24.61 -20.55 26.22
CA TRP A 18 24.77 -21.88 25.61
C TRP A 18 23.47 -22.46 25.02
N MET A 19 22.32 -22.26 25.68
CA MET A 19 21.01 -22.69 25.17
C MET A 19 20.60 -21.97 23.87
N VAL A 20 20.91 -20.68 23.73
CA VAL A 20 20.59 -19.89 22.53
C VAL A 20 21.52 -20.28 21.39
N TRP A 21 22.81 -20.49 21.68
CA TRP A 21 23.79 -21.01 20.73
C TRP A 21 23.41 -22.42 20.22
N LEU A 22 22.97 -23.31 21.12
CA LEU A 22 22.52 -24.65 20.76
C LEU A 22 21.23 -24.61 19.91
N ARG A 23 20.24 -23.78 20.27
CA ARG A 23 19.05 -23.52 19.42
C ARG A 23 19.46 -22.98 18.04
N GLY A 24 20.46 -22.11 17.99
CA GLY A 24 20.98 -21.60 16.72
C GLY A 24 21.53 -22.70 15.82
N TRP A 25 22.28 -23.66 16.38
CA TRP A 25 22.71 -24.84 15.63
C TRP A 25 21.56 -25.76 15.22
N VAL A 26 20.52 -25.92 16.06
CA VAL A 26 19.30 -26.64 15.66
C VAL A 26 18.65 -25.97 14.44
N ASN A 27 18.54 -24.64 14.41
CA ASN A 27 17.99 -23.92 13.26
C ASN A 27 18.87 -24.07 12.00
N VAL A 28 20.20 -24.04 12.14
CA VAL A 28 21.15 -24.28 11.03
C VAL A 28 20.99 -25.71 10.48
N LEU A 29 20.94 -26.72 11.36
CA LEU A 29 20.73 -28.12 10.98
C LEU A 29 19.33 -28.35 10.38
N GLN A 30 18.31 -27.65 10.86
CA GLN A 30 16.95 -27.72 10.32
C GLN A 30 16.87 -27.13 8.90
N GLU A 31 17.54 -26.00 8.62
CA GLU A 31 17.63 -25.49 7.24
C GLU A 31 18.38 -26.48 6.35
N ILE A 32 19.56 -26.96 6.77
CA ILE A 32 20.33 -27.99 6.04
C ILE A 32 19.43 -29.19 5.68
N LEU A 33 18.80 -29.83 6.67
CA LEU A 33 18.12 -31.10 6.47
C LEU A 33 16.75 -30.98 5.78
N LEU A 34 16.00 -29.89 6.02
CA LEU A 34 14.61 -29.79 5.59
C LEU A 34 14.36 -28.82 4.42
N GLN A 35 15.35 -28.02 3.99
CA GLN A 35 15.11 -26.97 2.97
C GLN A 35 14.48 -27.48 1.67
N ARG A 36 14.80 -28.69 1.20
CA ARG A 36 14.18 -29.25 -0.03
C ARG A 36 12.71 -29.63 0.17
N ILE A 37 12.33 -30.07 1.37
CA ILE A 37 10.94 -30.33 1.75
C ILE A 37 10.19 -29.00 1.90
N MET A 38 10.77 -28.05 2.64
CA MET A 38 10.15 -26.74 2.92
C MET A 38 9.90 -25.89 1.66
N ALA A 39 10.72 -26.05 0.60
CA ALA A 39 10.56 -25.35 -0.68
C ALA A 39 10.15 -26.27 -1.84
N SER A 40 9.57 -27.44 -1.55
CA SER A 40 9.07 -28.39 -2.57
C SER A 40 7.95 -27.81 -3.43
N HIS A 41 7.18 -26.87 -2.87
CA HIS A 41 6.12 -26.13 -3.55
C HIS A 41 6.62 -25.00 -4.46
N LEU A 42 7.93 -24.69 -4.46
CA LEU A 42 8.50 -23.59 -5.23
C LEU A 42 9.13 -24.06 -6.56
N HIS A 43 8.50 -23.66 -7.65
CA HIS A 43 8.99 -23.80 -9.02
C HIS A 43 10.44 -23.30 -9.20
N ASN A 44 11.14 -23.89 -10.17
CA ASN A 44 12.50 -23.54 -10.55
C ASN A 44 12.65 -23.57 -12.09
N PRO A 45 13.01 -22.46 -12.78
CA PRO A 45 13.22 -21.11 -12.24
C PRO A 45 11.95 -20.53 -11.60
N PHE A 46 12.10 -19.44 -10.84
CA PHE A 46 10.96 -18.83 -10.17
C PHE A 46 10.07 -18.09 -11.20
N PRO A 47 8.73 -18.25 -11.17
CA PRO A 47 7.85 -17.52 -12.07
C PRO A 47 7.81 -16.04 -11.69
N LEU A 48 8.14 -15.16 -12.63
CA LEU A 48 8.14 -13.70 -12.44
C LEU A 48 7.15 -13.02 -13.39
N PRO A 49 6.40 -12.00 -12.93
CA PRO A 49 5.60 -11.14 -13.81
C PRO A 49 6.53 -10.27 -14.70
N PRO A 50 6.00 -9.61 -15.75
CA PRO A 50 6.79 -8.67 -16.55
C PRO A 50 7.29 -7.48 -15.71
N LEU A 51 8.60 -7.26 -15.68
CA LEU A 51 9.26 -6.28 -14.79
C LEU A 51 9.73 -5.00 -15.50
N ASN A 52 9.20 -4.71 -16.70
CA ASN A 52 9.70 -3.68 -17.64
C ASN A 52 9.96 -2.28 -17.03
N ASN A 53 9.25 -1.93 -15.95
CA ASN A 53 9.35 -0.62 -15.30
C ASN A 53 10.32 -0.60 -14.11
N LEU A 54 10.78 -1.77 -13.62
CA LEU A 54 11.66 -1.87 -12.46
C LEU A 54 13.12 -1.62 -12.87
N THR A 55 13.84 -0.95 -11.97
CA THR A 55 15.31 -0.77 -12.04
C THR A 55 15.94 -1.36 -10.79
N CYS A 56 16.86 -2.30 -10.99
CA CYS A 56 17.38 -3.18 -9.95
C CYS A 56 18.93 -3.16 -9.94
N ILE A 57 19.55 -2.88 -8.80
CA ILE A 57 21.00 -3.06 -8.59
C ILE A 57 21.22 -4.40 -7.89
N VAL A 58 22.05 -5.28 -8.46
CA VAL A 58 22.40 -6.58 -7.87
C VAL A 58 23.91 -6.66 -7.66
N THR A 59 24.32 -6.62 -6.39
CA THR A 59 25.73 -6.68 -5.99
C THR A 59 26.30 -8.10 -6.11
N GLY A 60 27.54 -8.24 -6.57
CA GLY A 60 28.24 -9.54 -6.62
C GLY A 60 27.65 -10.53 -7.64
N SER A 61 27.08 -10.01 -8.72
CA SER A 61 26.27 -10.74 -9.70
C SER A 61 27.05 -11.47 -10.80
N THR A 62 28.34 -11.75 -10.62
CA THR A 62 29.14 -12.54 -11.60
C THR A 62 29.07 -14.06 -11.40
N SER A 63 28.54 -14.55 -10.27
CA SER A 63 28.48 -15.99 -9.97
C SER A 63 27.45 -16.35 -8.91
N GLY A 64 26.97 -17.60 -8.92
CA GLY A 64 26.06 -18.13 -7.89
C GLY A 64 24.71 -17.40 -7.84
N ILE A 65 24.17 -17.25 -6.63
CA ILE A 65 22.86 -16.64 -6.36
C ILE A 65 22.71 -15.30 -7.09
N GLY A 66 23.68 -14.39 -6.93
CA GLY A 66 23.62 -13.04 -7.51
C GLY A 66 23.58 -13.00 -9.02
N SER A 67 24.32 -13.88 -9.71
CA SER A 67 24.24 -13.96 -11.18
C SER A 67 22.87 -14.45 -11.63
N GLU A 68 22.28 -15.38 -10.89
CA GLU A 68 21.03 -16.01 -11.26
C GLU A 68 19.83 -15.11 -10.93
N THR A 69 19.88 -14.37 -9.81
CA THR A 69 18.97 -13.24 -9.52
C THR A 69 19.04 -12.17 -10.62
N ALA A 70 20.24 -11.73 -11.03
CA ALA A 70 20.40 -10.75 -12.09
C ALA A 70 19.85 -11.24 -13.43
N ARG A 71 20.10 -12.52 -13.77
CA ARG A 71 19.59 -13.17 -14.99
C ARG A 71 18.07 -13.20 -15.01
N GLN A 72 17.41 -13.75 -13.99
CA GLN A 72 15.96 -13.91 -13.98
C GLN A 72 15.22 -12.55 -14.00
N LEU A 73 15.73 -11.55 -13.27
CA LEU A 73 15.16 -10.19 -13.31
C LEU A 73 15.26 -9.56 -14.71
N ALA A 74 16.41 -9.68 -15.39
CA ALA A 74 16.61 -9.14 -16.74
C ALA A 74 15.79 -9.91 -17.81
N GLU A 75 15.67 -11.23 -17.68
CA GLU A 75 14.88 -12.06 -18.60
C GLU A 75 13.37 -11.81 -18.50
N ALA A 76 12.90 -11.39 -17.31
CA ALA A 76 11.56 -10.88 -17.04
C ALA A 76 11.36 -9.39 -17.42
N GLY A 77 12.42 -8.70 -17.87
CA GLY A 77 12.35 -7.36 -18.46
C GLY A 77 12.84 -6.20 -17.59
N ALA A 78 13.28 -6.44 -16.34
CA ALA A 78 13.79 -5.38 -15.48
C ALA A 78 15.07 -4.76 -16.04
N HIS A 79 15.27 -3.46 -15.78
CA HIS A 79 16.55 -2.80 -15.98
C HIS A 79 17.52 -3.21 -14.86
N VAL A 80 18.48 -4.09 -15.17
CA VAL A 80 19.40 -4.67 -14.19
C VAL A 80 20.79 -4.05 -14.29
N VAL A 81 21.33 -3.64 -13.14
CA VAL A 81 22.71 -3.20 -12.98
C VAL A 81 23.48 -4.24 -12.19
N MET A 82 24.42 -4.90 -12.84
CA MET A 82 25.37 -5.80 -12.22
C MET A 82 26.47 -4.98 -11.54
N ALA A 83 26.39 -4.81 -10.23
CA ALA A 83 27.38 -4.07 -9.44
C ALA A 83 28.49 -5.02 -9.00
N VAL A 84 29.65 -4.95 -9.66
CA VAL A 84 30.66 -6.02 -9.67
C VAL A 84 32.09 -5.49 -9.73
N ARG A 85 33.04 -6.23 -9.14
CA ARG A 85 34.47 -5.89 -9.20
C ARG A 85 35.10 -6.14 -10.57
N ASN A 86 34.68 -7.18 -11.28
CA ASN A 86 35.21 -7.55 -12.59
C ASN A 86 34.15 -7.30 -13.68
N ILE A 87 34.19 -6.11 -14.28
CA ILE A 87 33.31 -5.72 -15.39
C ILE A 87 33.48 -6.64 -16.60
N LYS A 88 34.71 -7.07 -16.94
CA LYS A 88 34.96 -7.92 -18.11
C LYS A 88 34.20 -9.24 -18.03
N ALA A 89 34.29 -9.92 -16.89
CA ALA A 89 33.56 -11.16 -16.63
C ALA A 89 32.03 -10.97 -16.66
N ALA A 90 31.53 -9.81 -16.21
CA ALA A 90 30.10 -9.50 -16.31
C ALA A 90 29.64 -9.23 -17.75
N HIS A 91 30.44 -8.54 -18.57
CA HIS A 91 30.14 -8.37 -20.00
C HIS A 91 30.16 -9.70 -20.77
N GLU A 92 31.14 -10.57 -20.50
CA GLU A 92 31.19 -11.94 -21.05
C GLU A 92 29.95 -12.76 -20.65
N LEU A 93 29.48 -12.63 -19.40
CA LEU A 93 28.28 -13.31 -18.90
C LEU A 93 26.98 -12.74 -19.50
N ILE A 94 26.87 -11.41 -19.64
CA ILE A 94 25.75 -10.74 -20.31
C ILE A 94 25.63 -11.21 -21.77
N GLN A 95 26.75 -11.31 -22.50
CA GLN A 95 26.75 -11.81 -23.88
C GLN A 95 26.27 -13.28 -23.99
N GLN A 96 26.67 -14.13 -23.04
CA GLN A 96 26.20 -15.53 -22.97
C GLN A 96 24.69 -15.61 -22.70
N TRP A 97 24.17 -14.78 -21.78
CA TRP A 97 22.74 -14.69 -21.51
C TRP A 97 21.98 -14.15 -22.73
N GLN A 98 22.47 -13.09 -23.37
CA GLN A 98 21.84 -12.48 -24.53
C GLN A 98 21.74 -13.44 -25.71
N THR A 99 22.78 -14.23 -25.96
CA THR A 99 22.78 -15.30 -26.97
C THR A 99 21.69 -16.34 -26.67
N LYS A 100 21.67 -16.89 -25.45
CA LYS A 100 20.67 -17.88 -25.01
C LYS A 100 19.24 -17.32 -25.09
N TYR A 101 19.04 -16.05 -24.73
CA TYR A 101 17.74 -15.37 -24.80
C TYR A 101 17.22 -15.31 -26.23
N TYR A 102 18.05 -14.91 -27.21
CA TYR A 102 17.67 -14.91 -28.62
C TYR A 102 17.43 -16.32 -29.17
N SER A 103 18.22 -17.33 -28.76
CA SER A 103 17.97 -18.74 -29.11
C SER A 103 16.61 -19.26 -28.62
N SER A 104 16.05 -18.69 -27.54
CA SER A 104 14.70 -19.02 -27.06
C SER A 104 13.54 -18.39 -27.86
N GLY A 105 13.83 -17.65 -28.93
CA GLY A 105 12.82 -17.00 -29.79
C GLY A 105 12.36 -15.61 -29.31
N LYS A 106 12.82 -15.14 -28.15
CA LYS A 106 12.69 -13.74 -27.72
C LYS A 106 13.40 -12.83 -28.76
N ARG A 107 12.87 -11.62 -29.00
CA ARG A 107 13.38 -10.72 -30.06
C ARG A 107 13.90 -9.36 -29.57
N HIS A 108 13.72 -9.04 -28.30
CA HIS A 108 14.27 -7.83 -27.66
C HIS A 108 15.58 -8.14 -26.91
N PRO A 109 16.51 -7.17 -26.78
CA PRO A 109 17.67 -7.33 -25.92
C PRO A 109 17.28 -7.42 -24.43
N LEU A 110 18.16 -7.99 -23.62
CA LEU A 110 18.11 -7.93 -22.17
C LEU A 110 18.48 -6.50 -21.72
N ASN A 111 17.69 -5.92 -20.82
CA ASN A 111 17.93 -4.58 -20.30
C ASN A 111 18.96 -4.64 -19.14
N ILE A 112 20.21 -4.98 -19.44
CA ILE A 112 21.24 -5.26 -18.43
C ILE A 112 22.59 -4.60 -18.73
N GLN A 113 23.23 -4.05 -17.70
CA GLN A 113 24.55 -3.41 -17.77
C GLN A 113 25.42 -3.78 -16.56
N ALA A 114 26.74 -3.61 -16.66
CA ALA A 114 27.68 -3.77 -15.56
C ALA A 114 28.26 -2.42 -15.08
N MET A 115 28.55 -2.32 -13.78
CA MET A 115 29.17 -1.14 -13.16
C MET A 115 30.19 -1.58 -12.09
N GLU A 116 31.29 -0.83 -11.95
CA GLU A 116 32.37 -1.16 -11.02
C GLU A 116 31.92 -0.97 -9.56
N LEU A 117 31.96 -2.05 -8.78
CA LEU A 117 31.80 -2.01 -7.33
C LEU A 117 32.68 -3.08 -6.68
N ASP A 118 33.66 -2.65 -5.89
CA ASP A 118 34.39 -3.54 -4.98
C ASP A 118 34.02 -3.21 -3.53
N LEU A 119 33.32 -4.14 -2.86
CA LEU A 119 32.92 -3.97 -1.46
C LEU A 119 34.12 -4.03 -0.50
N LEU A 120 35.30 -4.47 -0.94
CA LEU A 120 36.55 -4.35 -0.16
C LEU A 120 37.07 -2.91 -0.05
N SER A 121 36.40 -1.93 -0.67
CA SER A 121 36.77 -0.50 -0.65
C SER A 121 35.54 0.39 -0.49
N LEU A 122 35.40 1.07 0.65
CA LEU A 122 34.34 2.05 0.89
C LEU A 122 34.48 3.27 -0.05
N ASN A 123 35.69 3.55 -0.54
CA ASN A 123 35.90 4.50 -1.64
C ASN A 123 35.33 4.00 -2.97
N SER A 124 35.37 2.70 -3.26
CA SER A 124 34.68 2.11 -4.43
C SER A 124 33.15 2.21 -4.28
N VAL A 125 32.60 1.98 -3.08
CA VAL A 125 31.18 2.21 -2.77
C VAL A 125 30.78 3.67 -3.04
N MET A 126 31.55 4.64 -2.57
CA MET A 126 31.30 6.07 -2.83
C MET A 126 31.36 6.41 -4.34
N ARG A 127 32.36 5.89 -5.07
CA ARG A 127 32.46 6.09 -6.54
C ARG A 127 31.23 5.53 -7.26
N PHE A 128 30.82 4.31 -6.94
CA PHE A 128 29.64 3.67 -7.52
C PHE A 128 28.35 4.47 -7.23
N SER A 129 28.10 4.81 -5.97
CA SER A 129 26.87 5.52 -5.57
C SER A 129 26.78 6.91 -6.20
N ASN A 130 27.90 7.63 -6.29
CA ASN A 130 27.93 8.93 -6.97
C ASN A 130 27.70 8.80 -8.48
N ALA A 131 28.35 7.82 -9.14
CA ALA A 131 28.15 7.55 -10.56
C ALA A 131 26.73 7.05 -10.90
N TRP A 132 26.05 6.39 -9.96
CA TRP A 132 24.64 6.03 -10.08
C TRP A 132 23.72 7.24 -9.85
N ASN A 133 23.86 7.95 -8.73
CA ASN A 133 23.00 9.09 -8.39
C ASN A 133 23.08 10.22 -9.43
N ALA A 134 24.24 10.41 -10.07
CA ALA A 134 24.41 11.37 -11.17
C ALA A 134 23.52 11.08 -12.40
N ARG A 135 23.00 9.86 -12.56
CA ARG A 135 22.03 9.50 -13.61
C ARG A 135 20.61 9.99 -13.32
N LEU A 136 20.37 10.53 -12.12
CA LEU A 136 19.07 10.99 -11.59
C LEU A 136 17.91 9.97 -11.69
N SER A 137 18.21 8.71 -12.02
CA SER A 137 17.23 7.65 -12.23
C SER A 137 16.60 7.18 -10.90
N PRO A 138 15.37 6.64 -10.93
CA PRO A 138 14.80 5.92 -9.80
C PRO A 138 15.48 4.55 -9.64
N LEU A 139 15.64 4.09 -8.40
CA LEU A 139 16.08 2.74 -8.05
C LEU A 139 14.95 2.03 -7.31
N HIS A 140 14.39 0.99 -7.91
CA HIS A 140 13.24 0.28 -7.35
C HIS A 140 13.68 -0.85 -6.41
N VAL A 141 14.80 -1.53 -6.72
CA VAL A 141 15.32 -2.62 -5.89
C VAL A 141 16.84 -2.52 -5.75
N LEU A 142 17.33 -2.48 -4.52
CA LEU A 142 18.73 -2.71 -4.17
C LEU A 142 18.88 -4.11 -3.55
N ILE A 143 19.63 -4.98 -4.21
CA ILE A 143 19.93 -6.34 -3.73
C ILE A 143 21.39 -6.40 -3.27
N ASN A 144 21.58 -6.31 -1.95
CA ASN A 144 22.81 -6.58 -1.23
C ASN A 144 23.03 -8.10 -1.14
N ASN A 145 23.24 -8.73 -2.30
CA ASN A 145 23.52 -10.16 -2.47
C ASN A 145 24.99 -10.50 -2.17
N ALA A 146 25.92 -9.62 -2.50
CA ALA A 146 27.35 -9.90 -2.38
C ALA A 146 27.72 -10.28 -0.93
N GLY A 147 28.54 -11.30 -0.80
CA GLY A 147 29.04 -11.75 0.50
C GLY A 147 30.35 -12.51 0.39
N MET A 148 31.07 -12.54 1.50
CA MET A 148 32.35 -13.24 1.64
C MET A 148 32.31 -14.15 2.87
N PHE A 149 32.76 -15.39 2.69
CA PHE A 149 33.11 -16.31 3.75
C PHE A 149 34.39 -17.05 3.35
N SER A 150 35.44 -16.91 4.15
CA SER A 150 36.77 -17.51 3.92
C SER A 150 37.10 -18.49 5.04
N MET A 151 36.32 -19.57 5.09
CA MET A 151 36.33 -20.57 6.16
C MET A 151 37.72 -21.15 6.42
N GLY A 152 38.13 -21.20 7.70
CA GLY A 152 39.45 -21.68 8.12
C GLY A 152 40.62 -20.71 7.85
N GLY A 153 40.39 -19.59 7.14
CA GLY A 153 41.41 -18.58 6.91
C GLY A 153 41.78 -17.79 8.16
N ALA A 154 43.04 -17.33 8.22
CA ALA A 154 43.48 -16.32 9.18
C ALA A 154 42.70 -15.00 9.00
N GLN A 155 42.66 -14.18 10.05
CA GLN A 155 42.03 -12.85 10.02
C GLN A 155 42.71 -11.99 8.94
N LYS A 156 41.89 -11.36 8.09
CA LYS A 156 42.34 -10.48 7.01
C LYS A 156 41.55 -9.17 7.06
N PHE A 157 42.19 -8.10 6.61
CA PHE A 157 41.60 -6.76 6.59
C PHE A 157 41.46 -6.24 5.15
N SER A 158 40.55 -5.28 4.96
CA SER A 158 40.37 -4.49 3.74
C SER A 158 41.41 -3.38 3.63
N GLU A 159 41.43 -2.66 2.50
CA GLU A 159 42.23 -1.43 2.39
C GLU A 159 41.73 -0.31 3.31
N ASP A 160 40.52 -0.43 3.87
CA ASP A 160 39.93 0.49 4.85
C ASP A 160 40.31 0.15 6.31
N GLY A 161 40.98 -0.99 6.53
CA GLY A 161 41.38 -1.46 7.87
C GLY A 161 40.31 -2.29 8.59
N TYR A 162 39.27 -2.76 7.89
CA TYR A 162 38.19 -3.56 8.46
C TYR A 162 38.28 -5.03 8.07
N GLU A 163 37.93 -5.91 9.01
CA GLU A 163 37.92 -7.37 8.83
C GLU A 163 37.07 -7.73 7.60
N GLN A 164 37.56 -8.64 6.74
CA GLN A 164 36.99 -8.82 5.39
C GLN A 164 35.54 -9.34 5.37
N HIS A 165 35.10 -10.13 6.35
CA HIS A 165 33.69 -10.52 6.47
C HIS A 165 32.84 -9.31 6.92
N LEU A 166 33.28 -8.56 7.93
CA LEU A 166 32.61 -7.33 8.39
C LEU A 166 32.50 -6.28 7.26
N GLN A 167 33.59 -6.04 6.54
CA GLN A 167 33.66 -5.12 5.40
C GLN A 167 32.62 -5.49 4.33
N VAL A 168 32.69 -6.71 3.79
CA VAL A 168 31.96 -7.10 2.58
C VAL A 168 30.50 -7.45 2.87
N ASN A 169 30.20 -8.10 4.01
CA ASN A 169 28.84 -8.52 4.32
C ASN A 169 28.01 -7.40 4.98
N HIS A 170 28.66 -6.41 5.62
CA HIS A 170 27.98 -5.44 6.47
C HIS A 170 28.34 -3.98 6.16
N LEU A 171 29.58 -3.52 6.37
CA LEU A 171 29.92 -2.09 6.29
C LEU A 171 29.71 -1.50 4.88
N ALA A 172 30.20 -2.18 3.84
CA ALA A 172 30.07 -1.70 2.47
C ALA A 172 28.61 -1.75 1.95
N PRO A 173 27.82 -2.82 2.20
CA PRO A 173 26.37 -2.81 1.97
C PRO A 173 25.61 -1.73 2.77
N ALA A 174 25.98 -1.44 4.02
CA ALA A 174 25.36 -0.40 4.82
C ALA A 174 25.60 1.00 4.21
N LEU A 175 26.85 1.32 3.86
CA LEU A 175 27.20 2.57 3.18
C LEU A 175 26.52 2.69 1.81
N LEU A 176 26.49 1.60 1.03
CA LEU A 176 25.81 1.55 -0.28
C LEU A 176 24.31 1.85 -0.14
N SER A 177 23.65 1.24 0.86
CA SER A 177 22.22 1.40 1.10
C SER A 177 21.86 2.84 1.50
N LEU A 178 22.68 3.48 2.33
CA LEU A 178 22.50 4.89 2.71
C LEU A 178 22.76 5.83 1.53
N LEU A 179 23.89 5.70 0.82
CA LEU A 179 24.23 6.58 -0.30
C LEU A 179 23.26 6.45 -1.49
N LEU A 180 22.53 5.35 -1.62
CA LEU A 180 21.50 5.15 -2.65
C LEU A 180 20.09 5.61 -2.25
N LEU A 181 19.86 6.06 -1.01
CA LEU A 181 18.56 6.60 -0.56
C LEU A 181 17.96 7.66 -1.51
N PRO A 182 18.70 8.61 -2.10
CA PRO A 182 18.12 9.57 -3.04
C PRO A 182 17.53 8.91 -4.30
N SER A 183 18.08 7.78 -4.75
CA SER A 183 17.54 7.01 -5.87
C SER A 183 16.36 6.12 -5.45
N LEU A 184 16.39 5.58 -4.24
CA LEU A 184 15.33 4.77 -3.66
C LEU A 184 14.06 5.59 -3.37
N ILE A 185 14.21 6.81 -2.82
CA ILE A 185 13.12 7.76 -2.60
C ILE A 185 12.51 8.20 -3.95
N ARG A 186 13.34 8.45 -4.99
CA ARG A 186 12.85 8.81 -6.34
C ARG A 186 11.98 7.74 -7.01
N ALA A 187 12.03 6.49 -6.56
CA ALA A 187 11.16 5.44 -7.08
C ALA A 187 9.75 5.43 -6.47
N SER A 188 9.49 6.17 -5.39
CA SER A 188 8.25 6.22 -4.59
C SER A 188 7.80 4.90 -3.92
N GLN A 189 8.14 3.75 -4.49
CA GLN A 189 8.11 2.44 -3.84
C GLN A 189 9.43 1.74 -4.17
N SER A 190 10.21 1.40 -3.14
CA SER A 190 11.48 0.71 -3.35
C SER A 190 11.89 -0.20 -2.20
N ARG A 191 12.84 -1.10 -2.47
CA ARG A 191 13.24 -2.18 -1.55
C ARG A 191 14.75 -2.26 -1.38
N ILE A 192 15.20 -2.29 -0.12
CA ILE A 192 16.56 -2.67 0.27
C ILE A 192 16.51 -4.12 0.76
N ILE A 193 17.08 -5.03 -0.02
CA ILE A 193 17.07 -6.48 0.22
C ILE A 193 18.48 -6.93 0.56
N SER A 194 18.67 -7.51 1.74
CA SER A 194 19.98 -8.01 2.21
C SER A 194 20.01 -9.53 2.30
N VAL A 195 20.86 -10.16 1.50
CA VAL A 195 21.01 -11.63 1.49
C VAL A 195 21.87 -12.04 2.69
N ASN A 196 21.20 -12.71 3.63
CA ASN A 196 21.75 -13.13 4.90
C ASN A 196 22.06 -14.65 4.86
N SER A 197 22.02 -15.32 6.01
CA SER A 197 22.11 -16.79 6.16
C SER A 197 21.63 -17.16 7.56
N VAL A 198 21.09 -18.36 7.77
CA VAL A 198 20.74 -18.86 9.12
C VAL A 198 21.93 -18.90 10.09
N ILE A 199 23.18 -18.79 9.61
CA ILE A 199 24.35 -18.71 10.50
C ILE A 199 24.34 -17.48 11.43
N HIS A 200 23.50 -16.46 11.16
CA HIS A 200 23.27 -15.36 12.11
C HIS A 200 22.60 -15.81 13.42
N TYR A 201 22.00 -17.00 13.47
CA TYR A 201 21.46 -17.60 14.69
C TYR A 201 22.53 -18.08 15.68
N VAL A 202 23.76 -18.32 15.23
CA VAL A 202 24.91 -18.71 16.09
C VAL A 202 25.94 -17.59 16.25
N GLY A 203 25.73 -16.44 15.61
CA GLY A 203 26.62 -15.28 15.69
C GLY A 203 26.48 -14.49 16.99
N PHE A 204 27.52 -13.73 17.34
CA PHE A 204 27.51 -12.83 18.50
C PHE A 204 28.25 -11.52 18.23
N VAL A 205 27.58 -10.39 18.48
CA VAL A 205 28.13 -9.06 18.24
C VAL A 205 28.42 -8.34 19.56
N ASP A 206 29.69 -8.04 19.83
CA ASP A 206 30.09 -6.94 20.72
C ASP A 206 30.15 -5.65 19.88
N PRO A 207 29.27 -4.66 20.08
CA PRO A 207 29.35 -3.38 19.37
C PRO A 207 30.68 -2.64 19.60
N ASN A 208 31.35 -2.90 20.71
CA ASN A 208 32.63 -2.28 21.08
C ASN A 208 33.84 -2.97 20.42
N ASP A 209 33.63 -4.08 19.71
CA ASP A 209 34.67 -4.81 18.98
C ASP A 209 34.09 -5.56 17.77
N LEU A 210 33.34 -4.84 16.93
CA LEU A 210 32.84 -5.34 15.64
C LEU A 210 33.97 -5.86 14.75
N ASN A 211 35.14 -5.21 14.80
CA ASN A 211 36.27 -5.44 13.90
C ASN A 211 37.24 -6.54 14.38
N PHE A 212 37.00 -7.15 15.54
CA PHE A 212 37.90 -8.13 16.17
C PHE A 212 39.34 -7.61 16.31
N VAL A 213 39.50 -6.38 16.80
CA VAL A 213 40.80 -5.71 17.03
C VAL A 213 41.09 -5.43 18.51
N SER A 214 40.10 -5.56 19.41
CA SER A 214 40.29 -5.22 20.83
C SER A 214 41.01 -6.31 21.64
N GLY A 215 41.28 -7.48 21.05
CA GLY A 215 41.92 -8.62 21.71
C GLY A 215 41.05 -9.37 22.71
N LYS A 216 39.89 -8.82 23.12
CA LYS A 216 38.95 -9.46 24.06
C LYS A 216 38.38 -10.78 23.54
N ARG A 217 38.09 -10.84 22.24
CA ARG A 217 37.54 -12.01 21.54
C ARG A 217 38.59 -12.52 20.57
N LYS A 218 38.83 -13.83 20.54
CA LYS A 218 39.65 -14.44 19.48
C LYS A 218 38.87 -14.42 18.17
N PHE A 219 39.56 -14.25 17.05
CA PHE A 219 38.94 -14.38 15.74
C PHE A 219 38.96 -15.85 15.30
N SER A 220 37.80 -16.39 14.94
CA SER A 220 37.68 -17.46 13.96
C SER A 220 36.87 -16.98 12.77
N SER A 221 37.09 -17.54 11.58
CA SER A 221 36.33 -17.18 10.39
C SER A 221 34.81 -17.44 10.55
N LEU A 222 34.43 -18.46 11.33
CA LEU A 222 33.02 -18.74 11.62
C LEU A 222 32.40 -17.63 12.50
N GLU A 223 33.11 -17.15 13.51
CA GLU A 223 32.67 -16.02 14.34
C GLU A 223 32.64 -14.73 13.54
N GLY A 224 33.66 -14.43 12.73
CA GLY A 224 33.67 -13.25 11.85
C GLY A 224 32.49 -13.25 10.89
N TYR A 225 32.25 -14.36 10.19
CA TYR A 225 31.13 -14.49 9.25
C TYR A 225 29.76 -14.39 9.94
N SER A 226 29.51 -15.19 10.98
CA SER A 226 28.23 -15.18 11.70
C SER A 226 27.94 -13.86 12.40
N SER A 227 28.97 -13.20 12.95
CA SER A 227 28.85 -11.84 13.52
C SER A 227 28.55 -10.80 12.44
N SER A 228 29.20 -10.88 11.27
CA SER A 228 28.92 -9.96 10.16
C SER A 228 27.49 -10.10 9.61
N LYS A 229 26.97 -11.34 9.54
CA LYS A 229 25.58 -11.59 9.14
C LYS A 229 24.58 -11.19 10.23
N LEU A 230 24.90 -11.33 11.52
CA LEU A 230 24.06 -10.82 12.61
C LEU A 230 24.03 -9.28 12.64
N ALA A 231 25.19 -8.62 12.48
CA ALA A 231 25.30 -7.16 12.41
C ALA A 231 24.47 -6.58 11.25
N GLN A 232 24.44 -7.27 10.10
CA GLN A 232 23.61 -6.91 8.95
C GLN A 232 22.10 -6.91 9.30
N VAL A 233 21.60 -7.92 10.03
CA VAL A 233 20.19 -7.93 10.48
C VAL A 233 19.92 -6.82 11.50
N MET A 234 20.79 -6.66 12.51
CA MET A 234 20.67 -5.63 13.54
C MET A 234 20.64 -4.21 12.94
N PHE A 235 21.48 -3.94 11.94
CA PHE A 235 21.49 -2.66 11.23
C PHE A 235 20.22 -2.46 10.40
N ASN A 236 19.76 -3.48 9.65
CA ASN A 236 18.52 -3.39 8.88
C ASN A 236 17.27 -3.24 9.77
N ASN A 237 17.27 -3.81 10.98
CA ASN A 237 16.24 -3.60 11.99
C ASN A 237 16.15 -2.12 12.40
N VAL A 238 17.30 -1.46 12.63
CA VAL A 238 17.33 -0.01 12.95
C VAL A 238 17.03 0.85 11.72
N LEU A 239 17.55 0.50 10.54
CA LEU A 239 17.28 1.21 9.28
C LEU A 239 15.78 1.21 8.95
N SER A 240 15.13 0.04 9.03
CA SER A 240 13.68 -0.10 8.84
C SER A 240 12.89 0.77 9.81
N LYS A 241 13.29 0.78 11.10
CA LYS A 241 12.63 1.55 12.16
C LYS A 241 12.84 3.06 12.02
N ARG A 242 14.00 3.51 11.53
CA ARG A 242 14.31 4.94 11.35
C ARG A 242 13.78 5.51 10.03
N LEU A 243 13.61 4.71 8.98
CA LEU A 243 13.07 5.17 7.69
C LEU A 243 11.58 5.46 7.78
N PRO A 244 11.14 6.73 7.63
CA PRO A 244 9.72 7.11 7.65
C PRO A 244 8.91 6.35 6.59
N LEU A 245 7.61 6.16 6.81
CA LEU A 245 6.71 5.45 5.89
C LEU A 245 6.61 6.19 4.54
N GLU A 246 6.62 7.52 4.61
CA GLU A 246 6.57 8.50 3.54
C GLU A 246 7.74 8.40 2.54
N THR A 247 8.82 7.68 2.91
CA THR A 247 9.93 7.41 1.98
C THR A 247 9.61 6.33 0.95
N GLY A 248 8.59 5.50 1.20
CA GLY A 248 8.24 4.34 0.36
C GLY A 248 9.27 3.19 0.39
N ILE A 249 10.28 3.27 1.28
CA ILE A 249 11.37 2.28 1.35
C ILE A 249 11.03 1.16 2.34
N SER A 250 10.87 -0.04 1.78
CA SER A 250 10.85 -1.31 2.52
C SER A 250 12.27 -1.84 2.71
N VAL A 251 12.58 -2.29 3.92
CA VAL A 251 13.87 -2.90 4.28
C VAL A 251 13.63 -4.33 4.72
N LEU A 252 14.39 -5.28 4.18
CA LEU A 252 14.25 -6.70 4.51
C LEU A 252 15.56 -7.50 4.37
N CYS A 253 15.64 -8.55 5.17
CA CYS A 253 16.66 -9.61 5.10
C CYS A 253 16.05 -10.90 4.55
N LEU A 254 16.89 -11.82 4.06
CA LEU A 254 16.45 -13.15 3.66
C LEU A 254 17.51 -14.24 3.87
N SER A 255 17.08 -15.50 3.97
CA SER A 255 17.94 -16.66 3.74
C SER A 255 17.79 -17.17 2.29
N PRO A 256 18.89 -17.45 1.57
CA PRO A 256 18.85 -18.18 0.30
C PRO A 256 18.86 -19.70 0.50
N GLY A 257 18.98 -20.18 1.74
CA GLY A 257 19.24 -21.58 2.05
C GLY A 257 20.72 -21.95 1.95
N VAL A 258 21.00 -23.24 2.05
CA VAL A 258 22.31 -23.85 1.85
C VAL A 258 22.49 -24.12 0.36
N VAL A 259 23.16 -23.19 -0.32
CA VAL A 259 23.33 -23.16 -1.78
C VAL A 259 24.75 -23.56 -2.18
N GLN A 260 24.87 -24.43 -3.18
CA GLN A 260 26.11 -24.73 -3.89
C GLN A 260 26.68 -23.44 -4.50
N THR A 261 27.73 -22.94 -3.87
CA THR A 261 28.36 -21.65 -4.19
C THR A 261 29.87 -21.78 -4.05
N ASN A 262 30.62 -20.91 -4.72
CA ASN A 262 32.08 -20.89 -4.72
C ASN A 262 32.72 -20.58 -3.34
N ILE A 263 31.91 -20.44 -2.29
CA ILE A 263 32.31 -20.32 -0.89
C ILE A 263 33.08 -21.56 -0.41
N THR A 264 32.82 -22.74 -0.99
CA THR A 264 33.51 -23.99 -0.64
C THR A 264 34.96 -24.07 -1.14
N ARG A 265 35.38 -23.19 -2.05
CA ARG A 265 36.67 -23.29 -2.77
C ARG A 265 37.90 -23.28 -1.85
N ASP A 266 37.82 -22.55 -0.74
CA ASP A 266 38.96 -22.33 0.17
C ASP A 266 38.96 -23.31 1.37
N LEU A 267 38.09 -24.35 1.35
CA LEU A 267 37.94 -25.35 2.43
C LEU A 267 39.05 -26.43 2.43
N PRO A 268 39.31 -27.09 3.57
CA PRO A 268 40.04 -28.36 3.62
C PRO A 268 39.36 -29.44 2.76
N ARG A 269 40.14 -30.29 2.07
CA ARG A 269 39.63 -31.30 1.13
C ARG A 269 38.51 -32.16 1.72
N PHE A 270 38.69 -32.75 2.91
CA PHE A 270 37.65 -33.59 3.53
C PHE A 270 36.29 -32.88 3.73
N ILE A 271 36.26 -31.55 3.89
CA ILE A 271 35.02 -30.77 3.96
C ILE A 271 34.48 -30.50 2.55
N GLN A 272 35.34 -30.27 1.54
CA GLN A 272 34.92 -30.24 0.14
C GLN A 272 34.30 -31.59 -0.27
N ASP A 273 34.90 -32.70 0.13
CA ASP A 273 34.44 -34.05 -0.14
C ASP A 273 33.05 -34.29 0.50
N ILE A 274 32.88 -33.94 1.78
CA ILE A 274 31.57 -33.99 2.47
C ILE A 274 30.53 -33.09 1.78
N TYR A 275 30.87 -31.86 1.38
CA TYR A 275 29.95 -30.99 0.64
C TYR A 275 29.62 -31.55 -0.76
N SER A 276 30.57 -32.21 -1.42
CA SER A 276 30.37 -32.86 -2.73
C SER A 276 29.49 -34.11 -2.64
N ALA A 277 29.41 -34.73 -1.46
CA ALA A 277 28.48 -35.83 -1.13
C ALA A 277 27.08 -35.34 -0.71
N LEU A 278 26.83 -34.03 -0.62
CA LEU A 278 25.55 -33.43 -0.25
C LEU A 278 24.75 -32.73 -1.40
N PRO A 279 24.80 -33.17 -2.68
CA PRO A 279 24.05 -32.52 -3.77
C PRO A 279 22.54 -32.77 -3.66
N TYR A 280 22.13 -33.91 -3.07
CA TYR A 280 20.73 -34.23 -2.77
C TYR A 280 20.10 -33.33 -1.69
N ILE A 281 20.91 -32.52 -1.00
CA ILE A 281 20.47 -31.64 0.10
C ILE A 281 20.68 -30.16 -0.26
N SER A 282 21.84 -29.81 -0.81
CA SER A 282 22.18 -28.44 -1.19
C SER A 282 21.35 -27.93 -2.38
N TYR A 283 20.99 -26.65 -2.39
CA TYR A 283 20.34 -25.98 -3.51
C TYR A 283 21.34 -25.64 -4.63
N SER A 284 20.88 -25.67 -5.88
CA SER A 284 21.53 -24.98 -7.00
C SER A 284 21.43 -23.45 -6.86
N PRO A 285 22.29 -22.66 -7.54
CA PRO A 285 22.14 -21.20 -7.60
C PRO A 285 20.74 -20.73 -8.04
N GLN A 286 20.10 -21.48 -8.93
CA GLN A 286 18.74 -21.27 -9.42
C GLN A 286 17.70 -21.44 -8.30
N GLU A 287 17.82 -22.51 -7.50
CA GLU A 287 16.97 -22.71 -6.32
C GLU A 287 17.25 -21.69 -5.20
N GLY A 288 18.51 -21.29 -5.02
CA GLY A 288 18.92 -20.32 -4.01
C GLY A 288 18.53 -18.86 -4.31
N CYS A 289 18.31 -18.51 -5.57
CA CYS A 289 17.88 -17.16 -5.95
C CYS A 289 16.39 -16.91 -5.71
N ARG A 290 15.57 -17.96 -5.51
CA ARG A 290 14.10 -17.90 -5.43
C ARG A 290 13.61 -16.88 -4.38
N SER A 291 14.15 -16.93 -3.16
CA SER A 291 13.79 -15.97 -2.10
C SER A 291 14.25 -14.55 -2.40
N SER A 292 15.33 -14.36 -3.17
CA SER A 292 15.82 -13.03 -3.58
C SER A 292 14.96 -12.40 -4.68
N VAL A 293 14.54 -13.16 -5.68
CA VAL A 293 13.64 -12.64 -6.73
C VAL A 293 12.22 -12.43 -6.21
N PHE A 294 11.69 -13.34 -5.38
CA PHE A 294 10.43 -13.16 -4.65
C PHE A 294 10.45 -11.88 -3.79
N SER A 295 11.50 -11.67 -2.99
CA SER A 295 11.70 -10.44 -2.20
C SER A 295 11.72 -9.18 -3.07
N ALA A 296 12.24 -9.28 -4.30
CA ALA A 296 12.32 -8.15 -5.25
C ALA A 296 11.00 -7.82 -5.93
N THR A 297 10.14 -8.81 -6.23
CA THR A 297 8.98 -8.61 -7.12
C THR A 297 7.61 -8.81 -6.49
N ASP A 298 7.48 -9.60 -5.42
CA ASP A 298 6.16 -9.95 -4.89
C ASP A 298 5.52 -8.79 -4.11
N SER A 299 4.24 -8.50 -4.32
CA SER A 299 3.53 -7.39 -3.65
C SER A 299 3.30 -7.62 -2.15
N GLN A 300 3.16 -8.87 -1.70
CA GLN A 300 2.93 -9.21 -0.29
C GLN A 300 4.10 -8.78 0.62
N ILE A 301 5.32 -8.76 0.07
CA ILE A 301 6.52 -8.28 0.76
C ILE A 301 6.38 -6.81 1.18
N GLN A 302 5.80 -5.97 0.34
CA GLN A 302 5.58 -4.55 0.65
C GLN A 302 4.57 -4.41 1.81
N ILE A 303 3.42 -5.07 1.68
CA ILE A 303 2.35 -5.10 2.69
C ILE A 303 2.86 -5.63 4.04
N TYR A 304 3.72 -6.64 4.01
CA TYR A 304 4.33 -7.21 5.22
C TYR A 304 5.33 -6.24 5.88
N CYS A 305 6.17 -5.55 5.10
CA CYS A 305 7.09 -4.55 5.62
C CYS A 305 6.35 -3.34 6.22
N GLU A 306 5.31 -2.86 5.54
CA GLU A 306 4.42 -1.80 6.01
C GLU A 306 3.71 -2.21 7.31
N LYS A 307 3.16 -3.43 7.37
CA LYS A 307 2.56 -3.96 8.60
C LYS A 307 3.55 -4.00 9.77
N LEU A 308 4.79 -4.44 9.56
CA LEU A 308 5.80 -4.44 10.63
C LEU A 308 6.10 -3.03 11.15
N LYS A 309 6.15 -2.02 10.27
CA LYS A 309 6.30 -0.60 10.67
C LYS A 309 5.06 -0.09 11.43
N THR A 310 3.86 -0.37 10.94
CA THR A 310 2.57 0.06 11.56
C THR A 310 2.34 -0.60 12.93
N ASP A 311 2.67 -1.89 13.06
CA ASP A 311 2.69 -2.63 14.33
C ASP A 311 3.82 -2.16 15.30
N LYS A 312 4.58 -1.12 14.91
CA LYS A 312 5.73 -0.52 15.62
C LYS A 312 6.80 -1.54 16.04
N LYS A 313 6.97 -2.60 15.24
CA LYS A 313 7.96 -3.66 15.49
C LYS A 313 9.38 -3.09 15.30
N SER A 314 10.29 -3.46 16.19
CA SER A 314 11.69 -3.02 16.12
C SER A 314 12.56 -3.89 15.20
N VAL A 315 11.97 -4.46 14.14
CA VAL A 315 12.62 -5.41 13.22
C VAL A 315 12.22 -5.14 11.77
N CYS A 316 13.12 -5.45 10.83
CA CYS A 316 12.79 -5.56 9.42
C CYS A 316 12.12 -6.90 9.11
N ALA A 317 11.54 -7.07 7.91
CA ALA A 317 11.08 -8.38 7.48
C ALA A 317 12.27 -9.34 7.30
N PHE A 318 12.09 -10.61 7.65
CA PHE A 318 13.05 -11.69 7.34
C PHE A 318 12.33 -12.78 6.54
N ILE A 319 12.84 -13.11 5.35
CA ILE A 319 12.22 -14.07 4.43
C ILE A 319 13.03 -15.37 4.39
N SER A 320 12.34 -16.51 4.44
CA SER A 320 12.95 -17.84 4.40
C SER A 320 13.45 -18.23 3.00
N GLN A 321 14.25 -19.29 2.95
CA GLN A 321 14.62 -20.02 1.73
C GLN A 321 13.42 -20.67 1.01
N SER A 322 12.27 -20.76 1.71
CA SER A 322 10.97 -21.20 1.17
C SER A 322 10.03 -20.04 0.79
N CYS A 323 10.54 -18.82 0.61
CA CYS A 323 9.76 -17.62 0.25
C CYS A 323 8.61 -17.30 1.22
N GLN A 324 8.81 -17.52 2.52
CA GLN A 324 7.83 -17.23 3.56
C GLN A 324 8.39 -16.27 4.62
N PRO A 325 7.58 -15.37 5.20
CA PRO A 325 7.98 -14.61 6.38
C PRO A 325 8.38 -15.52 7.54
N THR A 326 9.48 -15.19 8.21
CA THR A 326 9.96 -15.88 9.41
C THR A 326 10.61 -14.88 10.38
N ASN A 327 10.96 -15.33 11.58
CA ASN A 327 11.69 -14.52 12.55
C ASN A 327 13.20 -14.49 12.24
N SER A 328 13.91 -13.51 12.79
CA SER A 328 15.36 -13.55 12.93
C SER A 328 15.78 -14.09 14.30
N SER A 329 17.08 -14.16 14.60
CA SER A 329 17.58 -14.70 15.87
C SER A 329 17.18 -13.87 17.10
N GLU A 330 17.09 -14.53 18.27
CA GLU A 330 16.76 -13.87 19.55
C GLU A 330 17.67 -12.65 19.83
N GLU A 331 18.94 -12.72 19.45
CA GLU A 331 19.90 -11.61 19.61
C GLU A 331 19.67 -10.49 18.59
N ALA A 332 19.22 -10.79 17.36
CA ALA A 332 18.89 -9.75 16.37
C ALA A 332 17.72 -8.87 16.78
N HIS A 333 16.84 -9.37 17.67
CA HIS A 333 15.73 -8.62 18.26
C HIS A 333 16.16 -7.74 19.45
N ASN A 334 17.43 -7.79 19.88
CA ASN A 334 17.97 -6.99 20.98
C ASN A 334 18.13 -5.51 20.55
N VAL A 335 17.18 -4.67 20.95
CA VAL A 335 17.10 -3.25 20.55
C VAL A 335 18.29 -2.42 21.07
N GLU A 336 18.81 -2.71 22.27
CA GLU A 336 19.97 -1.99 22.83
C GLU A 336 21.24 -2.30 22.02
N THR A 337 21.52 -3.59 21.80
CA THR A 337 22.66 -4.00 20.96
C THR A 337 22.51 -3.49 19.53
N SER A 338 21.32 -3.59 18.93
CA SER A 338 21.09 -3.13 17.55
C SER A 338 21.31 -1.62 17.40
N SER A 339 20.91 -0.81 18.39
CA SER A 339 21.14 0.65 18.37
C SER A 339 22.63 0.98 18.44
N LYS A 340 23.40 0.26 19.27
CA LYS A 340 24.86 0.41 19.36
C LYS A 340 25.58 -0.08 18.09
N VAL A 341 25.08 -1.15 17.45
CA VAL A 341 25.56 -1.62 16.15
C VAL A 341 25.29 -0.58 15.07
N TRP A 342 24.13 0.08 15.06
CA TRP A 342 23.86 1.21 14.17
C TRP A 342 24.88 2.33 14.38
N GLU A 343 25.01 2.86 15.60
CA GLU A 343 25.93 3.95 15.93
C GLU A 343 27.37 3.65 15.49
N LYS A 344 27.88 2.45 15.83
CA LYS A 344 29.22 2.02 15.45
C LYS A 344 29.37 1.72 13.96
N THR A 345 28.31 1.28 13.27
CA THR A 345 28.35 1.13 11.81
C THR A 345 28.50 2.49 11.13
N ILE A 346 27.71 3.48 11.54
CA ILE A 346 27.76 4.85 11.00
C ILE A 346 29.13 5.50 11.26
N GLU A 347 29.70 5.30 12.44
CA GLU A 347 31.07 5.72 12.80
C GLU A 347 32.13 5.07 11.90
N LEU A 348 32.09 3.75 11.71
CA LEU A 348 33.07 2.99 10.91
C LEU A 348 32.99 3.32 9.41
N ILE A 349 31.80 3.59 8.86
CA ILE A 349 31.67 4.05 7.46
C ILE A 349 31.92 5.56 7.31
N GLY A 350 32.30 6.26 8.38
CA GLY A 350 32.75 7.65 8.37
C GLY A 350 31.66 8.70 8.15
N LEU A 351 30.39 8.37 8.40
CA LEU A 351 29.26 9.29 8.25
C LEU A 351 28.86 9.95 9.60
N PRO A 352 28.20 11.12 9.59
CA PRO A 352 27.55 11.68 10.79
C PRO A 352 26.45 10.77 11.37
N LEU A 353 26.24 10.80 12.69
CA LEU A 353 25.20 9.99 13.37
C LEU A 353 23.76 10.33 12.96
N ASN A 354 23.54 11.53 12.43
CA ASN A 354 22.29 12.03 11.84
C ASN A 354 22.26 11.92 10.30
N SER A 355 23.15 11.14 9.70
CA SER A 355 23.29 11.08 8.24
C SER A 355 22.09 10.48 7.52
N LEU A 356 21.34 9.58 8.14
CA LEU A 356 20.11 9.05 7.54
C LEU A 356 19.06 10.15 7.40
N GLU A 357 18.89 10.92 8.47
CA GLU A 357 17.94 12.02 8.57
C GLU A 357 18.29 13.12 7.53
N MET A 358 19.57 13.52 7.47
CA MET A 358 20.11 14.41 6.43
C MET A 358 19.89 13.90 4.99
N LEU A 359 20.04 12.58 4.73
CA LEU A 359 19.82 11.98 3.40
C LEU A 359 18.34 12.02 2.97
N ILE A 360 17.41 11.85 3.91
CA ILE A 360 15.96 11.97 3.68
C ILE A 360 15.59 13.44 3.45
N GLU A 361 16.24 14.35 4.16
CA GLU A 361 16.09 15.79 3.97
C GLU A 361 16.79 16.32 2.69
N GLY A 362 17.61 15.50 2.03
CA GLY A 362 18.30 15.86 0.78
C GLY A 362 19.45 16.85 0.98
N GLU A 363 20.09 16.80 2.15
CA GLU A 363 21.26 17.60 2.51
C GLU A 363 22.57 16.98 1.99
N GLU A 364 23.61 17.80 1.88
CA GLU A 364 24.95 17.31 1.51
C GLU A 364 25.68 16.72 2.72
N ILE A 365 26.33 15.57 2.52
CA ILE A 365 27.02 14.85 3.60
C ILE A 365 28.49 14.64 3.27
N TRP A 366 29.33 14.95 4.25
CA TRP A 366 30.77 14.83 4.16
C TRP A 366 31.24 13.54 4.85
N CYS A 367 31.59 12.53 4.04
CA CYS A 367 32.19 11.30 4.54
C CYS A 367 33.64 11.55 4.98
N ARG A 368 33.94 11.29 6.26
CA ARG A 368 35.24 11.61 6.88
C ARG A 368 36.41 10.73 6.40
N MET A 369 36.13 9.58 5.78
CA MET A 369 37.14 8.59 5.38
C MET A 369 38.21 9.12 4.41
N LEU A 370 37.92 10.18 3.65
CA LEU A 370 38.89 10.78 2.73
C LEU A 370 39.96 11.64 3.45
N ALA A 371 39.74 12.07 4.69
CA ALA A 371 40.66 12.94 5.40
C ALA A 371 41.92 12.20 5.92
N SER A 372 41.75 11.01 6.51
CA SER A 372 42.84 10.31 7.22
C SER A 372 43.90 9.71 6.30
N LYS A 373 43.52 9.23 5.10
CA LYS A 373 44.47 8.76 4.07
C LYS A 373 45.24 9.89 3.37
N MET A 374 44.83 11.15 3.52
CA MET A 374 45.57 12.31 2.98
C MET A 374 46.60 12.87 3.98
N THR A 375 46.42 12.69 5.29
CA THR A 375 47.35 13.21 6.30
C THR A 375 48.70 12.48 6.41
N SER A 376 48.89 11.33 5.75
CA SER A 376 50.17 10.60 5.71
C SER A 376 51.01 10.84 4.46
N LEU A 377 50.53 11.64 3.49
CA LEU A 377 51.23 11.94 2.25
C LEU A 377 51.25 13.45 1.97
N ASN A 378 52.46 13.99 1.83
CA ASN A 378 52.79 15.39 1.50
C ASN A 378 52.44 16.44 2.56
N ALA A 379 53.40 16.70 3.45
CA ALA A 379 53.53 17.99 4.09
C ALA A 379 53.90 19.08 3.06
N ASN A 380 52.91 19.69 2.42
CA ASN A 380 53.12 20.94 1.68
C ASN A 380 51.88 21.85 1.72
N ARG A 381 51.94 22.89 2.57
CA ARG A 381 50.90 23.91 2.69
C ARG A 381 50.92 24.80 1.45
N ASN A 382 50.02 24.54 0.50
CA ASN A 382 49.43 25.48 -0.47
C ASN A 382 48.55 24.77 -1.53
N GLY A 383 48.51 23.43 -1.57
CA GLY A 383 47.58 22.65 -2.41
C GLY A 383 46.28 22.20 -1.72
N PHE A 384 46.04 22.63 -0.49
CA PHE A 384 45.17 21.94 0.48
C PHE A 384 43.67 21.90 0.13
N GLU A 385 43.18 22.81 -0.71
CA GLU A 385 41.73 22.98 -0.97
C GLU A 385 41.20 22.16 -2.16
N LYS A 386 42.08 21.61 -3.03
CA LYS A 386 41.66 20.90 -4.27
C LYS A 386 41.52 19.39 -4.12
N GLY A 387 41.67 18.84 -2.91
CA GLY A 387 41.59 17.40 -2.64
C GLY A 387 40.24 16.88 -2.12
N MET A 388 39.41 17.74 -1.52
CA MET A 388 38.17 17.31 -0.86
C MET A 388 37.05 17.06 -1.87
N LYS A 389 36.77 15.79 -2.16
CA LYS A 389 35.59 15.40 -2.97
C LYS A 389 34.32 15.50 -2.13
N THR A 390 33.68 16.67 -2.18
CA THR A 390 32.28 16.86 -1.80
C THR A 390 31.40 15.78 -2.44
N ILE A 391 30.50 15.18 -1.67
CA ILE A 391 29.35 14.48 -2.26
C ILE A 391 28.40 15.59 -2.71
N ILE A 392 28.59 16.12 -3.92
CA ILE A 392 27.74 17.19 -4.44
C ILE A 392 26.37 16.59 -4.75
N PHE A 393 25.39 16.83 -3.88
CA PHE A 393 24.01 16.56 -4.22
C PHE A 393 23.58 17.71 -5.13
N HIS A 394 23.13 17.41 -6.35
CA HIS A 394 22.31 18.36 -7.11
C HIS A 394 20.90 18.49 -6.51
N GLY A 395 20.86 18.69 -5.18
CA GLY A 395 19.72 19.11 -4.40
C GLY A 395 19.18 20.46 -4.85
N SER A 396 19.83 21.17 -5.78
CA SER A 396 19.23 22.25 -6.57
C SER A 396 17.87 21.86 -7.14
N SER A 397 17.68 20.62 -7.62
CA SER A 397 16.37 20.16 -8.13
C SER A 397 15.39 19.75 -7.02
N GLN A 398 15.84 19.14 -5.93
CA GLN A 398 14.97 18.76 -4.80
C GLN A 398 14.58 19.97 -3.93
N LYS A 399 15.50 20.91 -3.71
CA LYS A 399 15.22 22.24 -3.15
C LYS A 399 14.44 23.10 -4.13
N LEU A 400 14.57 22.96 -5.46
CA LEU A 400 13.64 23.62 -6.39
C LEU A 400 12.25 22.98 -6.37
N ILE A 401 12.10 21.66 -6.23
CA ILE A 401 10.80 21.00 -6.05
C ILE A 401 10.17 21.41 -4.72
N ARG A 402 10.91 21.35 -3.61
CA ARG A 402 10.42 21.83 -2.30
C ARG A 402 10.19 23.35 -2.26
N ALA A 403 10.99 24.14 -2.98
CA ALA A 403 10.80 25.60 -3.08
C ALA A 403 9.65 25.96 -4.01
N ILE A 404 9.42 25.26 -5.13
CA ILE A 404 8.20 25.42 -5.94
C ILE A 404 6.99 25.10 -5.05
N ASN A 405 7.03 23.98 -4.33
CA ASN A 405 5.95 23.60 -3.42
C ASN A 405 5.77 24.56 -2.21
N SER A 406 6.78 25.37 -1.84
CA SER A 406 6.66 26.39 -0.78
C SER A 406 6.47 27.83 -1.28
N PHE A 407 6.80 28.14 -2.53
CA PHE A 407 6.58 29.45 -3.17
C PHE A 407 5.27 29.54 -3.95
N LEU A 408 4.67 28.43 -4.36
CA LEU A 408 3.38 28.44 -5.08
C LEU A 408 2.22 29.18 -4.38
N PRO A 409 2.17 29.34 -3.03
CA PRO A 409 1.21 30.24 -2.38
C PRO A 409 1.45 31.74 -2.62
N SER A 410 2.64 32.14 -3.08
CA SER A 410 3.12 33.54 -3.00
C SER A 410 3.11 34.33 -4.32
N LEU A 411 2.96 33.67 -5.48
CA LEU A 411 3.17 34.29 -6.80
C LEU A 411 1.92 34.38 -7.69
N ARG A 412 0.75 34.62 -7.09
CA ARG A 412 -0.49 35.06 -7.80
C ARG A 412 -1.24 36.20 -7.09
N PHE A 413 -0.53 37.20 -6.58
CA PHE A 413 -1.16 38.38 -5.94
C PHE A 413 -0.54 39.75 -6.33
N ARG A 414 0.03 39.89 -7.54
CA ARG A 414 0.50 41.18 -8.09
C ARG A 414 0.27 41.33 -9.61
N SER A 415 -0.99 41.34 -10.05
CA SER A 415 -1.37 41.84 -11.38
C SER A 415 -2.84 42.22 -11.58
N VAL A 416 -3.74 41.96 -10.62
CA VAL A 416 -5.18 42.29 -10.73
C VAL A 416 -5.70 42.98 -9.46
N LEU A 417 -5.34 44.25 -9.28
CA LEU A 417 -6.21 45.27 -8.68
C LEU A 417 -5.64 46.68 -8.93
N LEU A 418 -6.06 47.30 -10.04
CA LEU A 418 -5.87 48.73 -10.28
C LEU A 418 -7.17 49.24 -10.91
N HIS A 419 -7.72 50.33 -10.35
CA HIS A 419 -9.09 50.85 -10.57
C HIS A 419 -10.23 50.00 -9.99
N TRP A 420 -11.34 50.69 -9.68
CA TRP A 420 -12.52 50.23 -8.94
C TRP A 420 -12.22 49.88 -7.46
N THR A 421 -12.60 50.67 -6.45
CA THR A 421 -13.39 51.92 -6.43
C THR A 421 -12.89 52.90 -5.35
N CYS A 422 -13.27 54.18 -5.45
CA CYS A 422 -13.10 55.15 -4.37
C CYS A 422 -14.24 55.02 -3.36
N LEU A 423 -13.94 55.08 -2.05
CA LEU A 423 -14.80 55.75 -1.06
C LEU A 423 -14.06 56.05 0.26
N MET A 424 -14.50 57.14 0.89
CA MET A 424 -14.04 57.86 2.08
C MET A 424 -13.76 56.95 3.31
N VAL A 425 -12.67 57.07 4.08
CA VAL A 425 -12.12 58.19 4.92
C VAL A 425 -12.62 58.20 6.39
N CYS A 426 -11.65 58.00 7.29
CA CYS A 426 -11.52 58.43 8.71
C CYS A 426 -12.70 58.35 9.72
N SER A 427 -12.52 57.52 10.77
CA SER A 427 -12.33 57.94 12.18
C SER A 427 -12.05 56.68 13.06
N SER A 428 -11.21 56.58 14.11
CA SER A 428 -10.30 57.43 14.91
C SER A 428 -10.69 57.56 16.39
N LEU A 429 -9.90 56.92 17.27
CA LEU A 429 -9.76 57.11 18.74
C LEU A 429 -10.91 56.64 19.67
N VAL A 430 -10.54 56.01 20.82
CA VAL A 430 -10.75 56.52 22.22
C VAL A 430 -10.47 55.44 23.30
N ARG A 431 -9.44 55.66 24.14
CA ARG A 431 -9.24 55.29 25.58
C ARG A 431 -9.35 53.81 26.08
N SER A 432 -8.95 53.41 27.30
CA SER A 432 -7.76 53.69 28.17
C SER A 432 -7.82 52.84 29.47
N LEU A 433 -6.66 52.39 30.01
CA LEU A 433 -6.25 52.20 31.45
C LEU A 433 -7.27 51.63 32.48
N ILE A 434 -6.97 50.63 33.34
CA ILE A 434 -6.15 50.63 34.61
C ILE A 434 -6.37 49.24 35.31
N VAL A 435 -5.56 48.60 36.21
CA VAL A 435 -4.16 48.71 36.69
C VAL A 435 -3.66 47.39 37.39
N GLN A 436 -2.85 47.44 38.45
CA GLN A 436 -2.24 46.35 39.27
C GLN A 436 -3.21 45.77 40.35
N ALA A 437 -2.90 44.85 41.29
CA ALA A 437 -1.64 44.23 41.80
C ALA A 437 -1.90 42.87 42.50
N GLY A 438 -0.85 42.11 42.87
CA GLY A 438 -0.95 41.03 43.89
C GLY A 438 0.08 39.89 43.79
N ARG A 439 1.09 39.87 44.67
CA ARG A 439 2.02 38.72 44.90
C ARG A 439 1.89 38.23 46.35
N THR A 440 1.83 36.92 46.57
CA THR A 440 2.29 36.31 47.83
C THR A 440 2.78 34.88 47.65
N ARG A 441 3.68 34.44 48.54
CA ARG A 441 4.20 33.06 48.66
C ARG A 441 3.47 32.31 49.78
N ILE A 442 3.51 30.97 49.73
CA ILE A 442 3.53 29.96 50.82
C ILE A 442 3.55 28.58 50.10
N GLY A 443 4.12 27.48 50.58
CA GLY A 443 4.93 27.19 51.77
C GLY A 443 5.15 25.66 51.86
N VAL A 444 6.17 25.19 52.57
CA VAL A 444 6.48 23.74 52.71
C VAL A 444 6.05 23.25 54.08
N PHE A 445 5.27 22.18 54.16
CA PHE A 445 5.28 21.21 55.28
C PHE A 445 4.69 19.87 54.82
N ALA A 446 4.65 18.88 55.72
CA ALA A 446 5.08 17.52 55.36
C ALA A 446 4.62 16.42 56.34
N GLN A 447 4.97 15.18 56.00
CA GLN A 447 4.78 13.93 56.77
C GLN A 447 3.33 13.44 56.95
N GLY A 448 3.20 12.11 57.10
CA GLY A 448 1.92 11.40 57.25
C GLY A 448 1.98 9.97 56.71
N ARG A 449 2.62 9.04 57.44
CA ARG A 449 2.53 7.58 57.16
C ARG A 449 1.39 6.98 57.99
N HIS A 450 0.59 6.11 57.39
CA HIS A 450 -0.01 4.95 58.07
C HIS A 450 -0.11 3.75 57.09
N GLN A 451 -0.59 2.60 57.57
CA GLN A 451 -0.22 1.27 57.07
C GLN A 451 -1.43 0.33 57.05
N LEU A 452 -1.29 -0.81 56.33
CA LEU A 452 -2.07 -2.07 56.37
C LEU A 452 -3.10 -2.36 55.25
N ASN A 453 -2.73 -3.36 54.43
CA ASN A 453 -3.45 -4.61 54.15
C ASN A 453 -4.89 -4.65 53.55
N LEU A 454 -4.94 -5.21 52.32
CA LEU A 454 -5.74 -6.38 51.91
C LEU A 454 -7.23 -6.48 52.35
N THR A 455 -8.16 -6.35 51.40
CA THR A 455 -8.91 -7.50 50.79
C THR A 455 -9.93 -7.04 49.72
N ASN A 456 -10.52 -7.98 48.99
CA ASN A 456 -11.45 -7.73 47.88
C ASN A 456 -12.87 -7.35 48.34
N LYS A 457 -13.48 -6.31 47.74
CA LYS A 457 -14.66 -6.43 46.84
C LYS A 457 -15.14 -5.09 46.28
N THR A 458 -15.98 -5.17 45.25
CA THR A 458 -16.61 -4.07 44.52
C THR A 458 -17.76 -3.40 45.27
N LEU A 459 -17.86 -2.07 45.17
CA LEU A 459 -19.13 -1.38 44.93
C LEU A 459 -18.88 0.00 44.27
N SER A 460 -19.91 0.61 43.71
CA SER A 460 -19.87 1.90 43.00
C SER A 460 -20.34 3.06 43.87
N VAL A 461 -19.65 4.20 43.76
CA VAL A 461 -20.16 5.53 44.14
C VAL A 461 -19.67 6.52 43.07
N GLY A 462 -20.57 7.35 42.55
CA GLY A 462 -20.21 8.43 41.61
C GLY A 462 -20.18 9.79 42.32
N PHE A 463 -19.31 10.68 41.85
CA PHE A 463 -19.38 12.12 42.13
C PHE A 463 -19.11 12.89 40.84
N GLY A 464 -20.05 13.76 40.45
CA GLY A 464 -19.91 14.61 39.27
C GLY A 464 -19.27 15.95 39.60
N PHE A 465 -18.59 16.56 38.62
CA PHE A 465 -18.22 17.96 38.66
C PHE A 465 -18.72 18.68 37.39
N ARG A 466 -19.35 19.85 37.59
CA ARG A 466 -19.78 20.72 36.50
C ARG A 466 -18.56 21.41 35.87
N THR A 467 -18.58 21.57 34.56
CA THR A 467 -17.92 22.68 33.86
C THR A 467 -18.96 23.45 33.06
N THR A 468 -18.74 24.75 32.88
CA THR A 468 -19.77 25.72 32.45
C THR A 468 -19.95 25.78 30.95
N ALA A 469 -21.19 25.71 30.47
CA ALA A 469 -21.53 25.97 29.09
C ALA A 469 -21.46 27.46 28.73
N ALA A 470 -20.99 27.76 27.51
CA ALA A 470 -21.18 29.04 26.85
C ALA A 470 -22.20 28.85 25.71
N LYS A 471 -23.11 29.82 25.52
CA LYS A 471 -24.21 29.71 24.56
C LYS A 471 -23.72 29.65 23.10
N MET A 472 -24.32 28.75 22.33
CA MET A 472 -24.65 29.01 20.92
C MET A 472 -26.17 28.89 20.77
N MET A 473 -26.77 29.54 19.77
CA MET A 473 -28.19 29.91 19.81
C MET A 473 -29.14 28.71 19.59
N MET A 474 -30.25 28.69 20.35
CA MET A 474 -31.41 27.89 19.96
C MET A 474 -32.19 28.60 18.86
N VAL A 475 -32.68 27.84 17.90
CA VAL A 475 -33.88 28.18 17.13
C VAL A 475 -34.97 27.24 17.62
N ASP A 476 -36.09 27.78 18.10
CA ASP A 476 -37.24 26.96 18.46
C ASP A 476 -37.93 26.43 17.21
N SER A 477 -38.04 25.10 17.10
CA SER A 477 -38.90 24.44 16.12
C SER A 477 -39.56 23.21 16.74
N SER A 478 -40.71 23.41 17.38
CA SER A 478 -41.56 22.34 17.87
C SER A 478 -42.26 21.62 16.69
N THR A 479 -41.60 20.59 16.15
CA THR A 479 -42.18 19.67 15.16
C THR A 479 -42.16 18.25 15.72
N GLY A 480 -43.31 17.57 15.68
CA GLY A 480 -43.53 16.33 16.44
C GLY A 480 -42.64 15.15 16.04
N GLU A 481 -42.51 14.19 16.95
CA GLU A 481 -41.78 12.94 16.75
C GLU A 481 -42.30 12.20 15.50
N LYS A 482 -41.47 12.10 14.46
CA LYS A 482 -41.80 11.34 13.26
C LYS A 482 -41.81 9.86 13.62
N ARG A 483 -43.01 9.26 13.71
CA ARG A 483 -43.19 7.82 13.98
C ARG A 483 -42.64 7.00 12.81
N VAL A 484 -41.43 6.50 12.97
CA VAL A 484 -40.78 5.55 12.06
C VAL A 484 -41.12 4.13 12.49
N GLU A 485 -41.76 3.36 11.61
CA GLU A 485 -41.98 1.93 11.82
C GLU A 485 -40.96 1.15 10.97
N MET A 486 -40.00 0.53 11.66
CA MET A 486 -38.85 -0.15 11.08
C MET A 486 -39.11 -1.66 10.96
N PHE A 487 -38.80 -2.26 9.82
CA PHE A 487 -38.98 -3.70 9.60
C PHE A 487 -37.76 -4.49 10.07
N ASP A 488 -37.99 -5.66 10.70
CA ASP A 488 -36.92 -6.55 11.14
C ASP A 488 -36.22 -7.21 9.94
N ILE A 489 -34.91 -7.00 9.84
CA ILE A 489 -34.06 -7.62 8.81
C ILE A 489 -33.44 -8.91 9.39
N PRO A 490 -33.57 -10.07 8.73
CA PRO A 490 -33.01 -11.33 9.22
C PRO A 490 -31.50 -11.27 9.47
N LYS A 491 -31.04 -11.92 10.54
CA LYS A 491 -29.63 -11.96 10.92
C LYS A 491 -28.76 -12.65 9.87
N GLU A 492 -27.57 -12.10 9.68
CA GLU A 492 -26.52 -12.57 8.78
C GLU A 492 -26.22 -14.07 9.00
N LYS A 493 -26.04 -14.84 7.92
CA LYS A 493 -25.57 -16.24 7.97
C LYS A 493 -24.14 -16.32 7.43
N VAL A 494 -23.28 -16.98 8.20
CA VAL A 494 -21.91 -17.35 7.78
C VAL A 494 -21.95 -18.79 7.27
N ASP A 495 -21.29 -19.08 6.15
CA ASP A 495 -21.08 -20.46 5.68
C ASP A 495 -19.66 -20.98 5.95
N ASP A 496 -19.47 -22.29 5.80
CA ASP A 496 -18.16 -22.95 6.01
C ASP A 496 -17.10 -22.54 4.97
N GLY A 497 -17.49 -21.85 3.90
CA GLY A 497 -16.61 -21.25 2.89
C GLY A 497 -16.10 -19.85 3.25
N GLY A 498 -16.60 -19.25 4.33
CA GLY A 498 -16.24 -17.88 4.74
C GLY A 498 -17.01 -16.78 4.00
N TYR A 499 -18.15 -17.10 3.38
CA TYR A 499 -19.10 -16.12 2.85
C TYR A 499 -20.04 -15.67 3.97
N ILE A 500 -20.34 -14.38 4.01
CA ILE A 500 -21.46 -13.82 4.79
C ILE A 500 -22.58 -13.53 3.80
N GLY A 501 -23.74 -14.15 4.00
CA GLY A 501 -24.88 -14.04 3.09
C GLY A 501 -26.21 -13.92 3.84
N GLY A 502 -27.18 -13.32 3.16
CA GLY A 502 -28.51 -13.14 3.70
C GLY A 502 -29.41 -12.39 2.72
N GLY A 503 -30.66 -12.18 3.13
CA GLY A 503 -31.65 -11.50 2.34
C GLY A 503 -32.85 -11.09 3.19
N TRP A 504 -33.64 -10.19 2.64
CA TRP A 504 -34.89 -9.69 3.23
C TRP A 504 -35.95 -9.61 2.13
N LYS A 505 -37.22 -9.74 2.52
CA LYS A 505 -38.38 -9.64 1.65
C LYS A 505 -39.48 -8.95 2.44
N ASN A 506 -40.17 -8.00 1.81
CA ASN A 506 -41.28 -7.32 2.46
C ASN A 506 -42.48 -8.27 2.68
N ASP A 507 -43.36 -7.96 3.64
CA ASP A 507 -44.51 -8.81 4.02
C ASP A 507 -45.46 -9.09 2.83
N ASP A 508 -45.59 -8.13 1.91
CA ASP A 508 -46.40 -8.25 0.68
C ASP A 508 -45.66 -8.91 -0.50
N GLY A 509 -44.38 -9.24 -0.31
CA GLY A 509 -43.51 -9.82 -1.34
C GLY A 509 -43.14 -8.90 -2.50
N SER A 510 -43.51 -7.61 -2.47
CA SER A 510 -43.33 -6.65 -3.57
C SER A 510 -41.89 -6.15 -3.78
N MET A 511 -41.02 -6.37 -2.80
CA MET A 511 -39.60 -6.08 -2.84
C MET A 511 -38.83 -7.21 -2.16
N SER A 512 -37.66 -7.55 -2.70
CA SER A 512 -36.72 -8.48 -2.07
C SER A 512 -35.27 -8.05 -2.28
N CYS A 513 -34.41 -8.30 -1.29
CA CYS A 513 -32.97 -8.10 -1.40
C CYS A 513 -32.21 -9.38 -1.06
N GLY A 514 -31.02 -9.51 -1.64
CA GLY A 514 -30.06 -10.54 -1.29
C GLY A 514 -28.65 -9.95 -1.32
N TYR A 515 -27.87 -10.20 -0.28
CA TYR A 515 -26.49 -9.77 -0.18
C TYR A 515 -25.56 -10.96 -0.05
N CYS A 516 -24.39 -10.84 -0.66
CA CYS A 516 -23.27 -11.76 -0.48
C CYS A 516 -21.98 -10.96 -0.32
N SER A 517 -21.22 -11.30 0.72
CA SER A 517 -20.04 -10.59 1.18
C SER A 517 -18.92 -11.59 1.41
N PHE A 518 -17.82 -11.47 0.67
CA PHE A 518 -16.72 -12.43 0.69
C PHE A 518 -15.37 -11.73 0.77
N ARG A 519 -14.62 -12.00 1.86
CA ARG A 519 -13.29 -11.42 2.11
C ARG A 519 -12.29 -11.70 0.98
N GLY A 520 -12.47 -12.81 0.26
CA GLY A 520 -11.56 -13.23 -0.80
C GLY A 520 -10.14 -13.46 -0.29
N LYS A 521 -9.15 -12.98 -1.05
CA LYS A 521 -7.72 -13.15 -0.75
C LYS A 521 -7.16 -12.10 0.24
N ARG A 522 -7.97 -11.14 0.70
CA ARG A 522 -7.55 -10.12 1.67
C ARG A 522 -7.37 -10.72 3.07
N SER A 523 -6.46 -10.15 3.87
CA SER A 523 -6.23 -10.52 5.27
C SER A 523 -7.33 -10.04 6.22
N THR A 524 -8.00 -8.96 5.83
CA THR A 524 -9.00 -8.19 6.57
C THR A 524 -10.26 -8.06 5.73
N MET A 525 -11.41 -7.92 6.39
CA MET A 525 -12.68 -7.54 5.77
C MET A 525 -12.83 -6.03 5.98
N GLU A 526 -12.82 -5.25 4.91
CA GLU A 526 -12.87 -3.78 5.00
C GLU A 526 -14.11 -3.18 4.34
N ASP A 527 -14.80 -3.92 3.44
CA ASP A 527 -16.14 -3.56 2.94
C ASP A 527 -17.23 -3.77 4.02
N PHE A 528 -18.21 -2.87 4.06
CA PHE A 528 -19.42 -2.99 4.88
C PHE A 528 -20.65 -2.63 4.06
N TYR A 529 -21.82 -3.14 4.47
CA TYR A 529 -23.12 -2.73 3.94
C TYR A 529 -24.07 -2.36 5.08
N ASP A 530 -25.03 -1.50 4.77
CA ASP A 530 -26.23 -1.26 5.58
C ASP A 530 -27.47 -1.38 4.70
N VAL A 531 -28.55 -1.89 5.29
CA VAL A 531 -29.87 -2.03 4.66
C VAL A 531 -30.90 -1.59 5.67
N LYS A 532 -31.83 -0.72 5.27
CA LYS A 532 -32.97 -0.31 6.10
C LYS A 532 -34.23 -0.26 5.26
N ALA A 533 -35.31 -0.84 5.77
CA ALA A 533 -36.66 -0.67 5.23
C ALA A 533 -37.56 -0.18 6.37
N PHE A 534 -38.36 0.84 6.09
CA PHE A 534 -39.29 1.43 7.07
C PHE A 534 -40.42 2.18 6.38
N LYS A 535 -41.45 2.56 7.15
CA LYS A 535 -42.49 3.50 6.70
C LYS A 535 -42.32 4.85 7.42
N MET A 536 -42.47 5.93 6.66
CA MET A 536 -42.30 7.30 7.11
C MET A 536 -43.33 8.19 6.40
N GLU A 537 -44.15 8.92 7.16
CA GLU A 537 -45.20 9.82 6.63
C GLU A 537 -46.15 9.16 5.59
N GLY A 538 -46.34 7.84 5.71
CA GLY A 538 -47.18 7.04 4.82
C GLY A 538 -46.47 6.48 3.57
N GLN A 539 -45.24 6.92 3.29
CA GLN A 539 -44.40 6.38 2.22
C GLN A 539 -43.57 5.21 2.72
N THR A 540 -43.36 4.19 1.86
CA THR A 540 -42.33 3.18 2.07
C THR A 540 -40.98 3.78 1.69
N VAL A 541 -39.99 3.62 2.56
CA VAL A 541 -38.61 4.06 2.32
C VAL A 541 -37.68 2.87 2.49
N CYS A 542 -36.83 2.66 1.49
CA CYS A 542 -35.83 1.58 1.47
C CYS A 542 -34.45 2.16 1.14
N MET A 543 -33.47 1.89 2.01
CA MET A 543 -32.09 2.38 1.91
C MET A 543 -31.12 1.20 1.83
N PHE A 544 -30.18 1.26 0.90
CA PHE A 544 -29.25 0.19 0.56
C PHE A 544 -27.88 0.80 0.29
N GLY A 545 -26.88 0.47 1.10
CA GLY A 545 -25.56 1.12 1.03
C GLY A 545 -24.42 0.10 1.04
N ILE A 546 -23.41 0.34 0.20
CA ILE A 546 -22.13 -0.37 0.19
C ILE A 546 -21.00 0.63 0.43
N PHE A 547 -20.11 0.26 1.33
CA PHE A 547 -19.00 1.07 1.83
C PHE A 547 -17.72 0.26 1.70
N ASP A 548 -16.98 0.42 0.60
CA ASP A 548 -15.66 -0.21 0.41
C ASP A 548 -14.64 0.53 1.28
N GLY A 549 -13.86 -0.17 2.09
CA GLY A 549 -12.97 0.43 3.10
C GLY A 549 -11.49 0.32 2.73
N HIS A 550 -10.73 1.39 2.96
CA HIS A 550 -9.30 1.44 2.64
C HIS A 550 -8.45 2.08 3.73
N GLY A 551 -7.30 1.45 3.99
CA GLY A 551 -6.39 1.85 5.08
C GLY A 551 -6.89 1.42 6.47
N GLY A 552 -7.96 0.63 6.54
CA GLY A 552 -8.65 0.27 7.76
C GLY A 552 -10.17 0.28 7.59
N SER A 553 -10.85 -0.63 8.30
CA SER A 553 -12.31 -0.82 8.22
C SER A 553 -13.14 0.34 8.78
N ARG A 554 -12.52 1.30 9.49
CA ARG A 554 -13.23 2.15 10.46
C ARG A 554 -14.13 3.20 9.81
N ALA A 555 -13.76 3.71 8.64
CA ALA A 555 -14.60 4.62 7.88
C ALA A 555 -15.87 3.90 7.39
N ALA A 556 -15.73 2.73 6.75
CA ALA A 556 -16.84 1.90 6.28
C ALA A 556 -17.76 1.44 7.44
N GLU A 557 -17.17 1.04 8.57
CA GLU A 557 -17.90 0.65 9.79
C GLU A 557 -18.65 1.85 10.42
N TYR A 558 -18.10 3.07 10.33
CA TYR A 558 -18.77 4.30 10.76
C TYR A 558 -19.95 4.63 9.83
N LEU A 559 -19.78 4.50 8.52
CA LEU A 559 -20.87 4.70 7.55
C LEU A 559 -22.03 3.72 7.77
N LYS A 560 -21.76 2.42 8.01
CA LYS A 560 -22.78 1.41 8.38
C LYS A 560 -23.60 1.79 9.62
N LYS A 561 -23.04 2.57 10.56
CA LYS A 561 -23.71 2.99 11.80
C LYS A 561 -24.43 4.34 11.67
N HIS A 562 -23.84 5.27 10.90
CA HIS A 562 -24.21 6.68 10.98
C HIS A 562 -24.84 7.23 9.69
N LEU A 563 -24.47 6.79 8.48
CA LEU A 563 -24.85 7.49 7.26
C LEU A 563 -26.37 7.53 7.05
N PHE A 564 -27.05 6.38 7.09
CA PHE A 564 -28.51 6.32 6.99
C PHE A 564 -29.22 6.83 8.24
N SER A 565 -28.62 6.69 9.43
CA SER A 565 -29.14 7.26 10.68
C SER A 565 -29.22 8.79 10.63
N ASN A 566 -28.19 9.43 10.06
CA ASN A 566 -28.12 10.87 9.82
C ASN A 566 -29.06 11.30 8.68
N LEU A 567 -29.27 10.44 7.67
CA LEU A 567 -30.18 10.74 6.55
C LEU A 567 -31.65 10.71 6.98
N MET A 568 -32.06 9.70 7.75
CA MET A 568 -33.42 9.57 8.31
C MET A 568 -33.81 10.72 9.25
N THR A 569 -32.82 11.37 9.86
CA THR A 569 -33.01 12.52 10.77
C THR A 569 -32.85 13.88 10.08
N HIS A 570 -32.49 13.92 8.79
CA HIS A 570 -32.37 15.18 8.04
C HIS A 570 -33.77 15.81 7.82
N PRO A 571 -33.97 17.10 8.14
CA PRO A 571 -35.31 17.72 8.11
C PRO A 571 -35.95 17.71 6.72
N GLN A 572 -35.14 17.72 5.65
CA GLN A 572 -35.60 17.73 4.26
C GLN A 572 -35.64 16.34 3.61
N PHE A 573 -35.40 15.25 4.34
CA PHE A 573 -35.24 13.90 3.76
C PHE A 573 -36.35 13.48 2.77
N LEU A 574 -37.62 13.80 3.08
CA LEU A 574 -38.77 13.48 2.21
C LEU A 574 -39.22 14.64 1.29
N THR A 575 -38.66 15.85 1.44
CA THR A 575 -39.07 17.05 0.68
C THR A 575 -38.03 17.51 -0.34
N ASP A 576 -36.74 17.30 -0.05
CA ASP A 576 -35.62 17.38 -1.00
C ASP A 576 -34.58 16.32 -0.62
N THR A 577 -34.82 15.09 -1.06
CA THR A 577 -33.94 13.95 -0.79
C THR A 577 -32.54 14.12 -1.38
N LYS A 578 -32.37 14.91 -2.46
CA LYS A 578 -31.07 15.20 -3.07
C LYS A 578 -30.23 16.12 -2.18
N LEU A 579 -30.83 17.20 -1.69
CA LEU A 579 -30.18 18.11 -0.75
C LEU A 579 -29.85 17.39 0.56
N ALA A 580 -30.79 16.60 1.10
CA ALA A 580 -30.57 15.77 2.27
C ALA A 580 -29.39 14.80 2.08
N LEU A 581 -29.31 14.08 0.95
CA LEU A 581 -28.18 13.22 0.62
C LEU A 581 -26.86 14.01 0.53
N SER A 582 -26.83 15.14 -0.18
CA SER A 582 -25.61 15.95 -0.34
C SER A 582 -25.09 16.49 1.00
N GLU A 583 -25.99 16.97 1.86
CA GLU A 583 -25.63 17.49 3.17
C GLU A 583 -25.28 16.38 4.17
N THR A 584 -26.08 15.32 4.28
CA THR A 584 -25.79 14.19 5.17
C THR A 584 -24.44 13.55 4.85
N TYR A 585 -24.06 13.41 3.57
CA TYR A 585 -22.75 12.89 3.20
C TYR A 585 -21.62 13.80 3.74
N LYS A 586 -21.68 15.11 3.47
CA LYS A 586 -20.68 16.08 3.94
C LYS A 586 -20.61 16.16 5.47
N GLN A 587 -21.76 16.15 6.15
CA GLN A 587 -21.85 16.18 7.62
C GLN A 587 -21.32 14.89 8.25
N THR A 588 -21.61 13.72 7.68
CA THR A 588 -21.15 12.43 8.18
C THR A 588 -19.64 12.27 8.02
N ASP A 589 -19.07 12.80 6.94
CA ASP A 589 -17.61 12.86 6.74
C ASP A 589 -16.91 13.76 7.77
N VAL A 590 -17.43 14.97 8.00
CA VAL A 590 -16.92 15.87 9.06
C VAL A 590 -17.02 15.20 10.44
N ALA A 591 -18.16 14.60 10.78
CA ALA A 591 -18.35 13.91 12.05
C ALA A 591 -17.43 12.68 12.22
N PHE A 592 -17.17 11.93 11.14
CA PHE A 592 -16.16 10.85 11.15
C PHE A 592 -14.76 11.42 11.43
N LEU A 593 -14.35 12.46 10.69
CA LEU A 593 -13.05 13.10 10.86
C LEU A 593 -12.87 13.66 12.27
N GLU A 594 -13.87 14.35 12.82
CA GLU A 594 -13.84 14.91 14.19
C GLU A 594 -13.88 13.87 15.30
N SER A 595 -14.44 12.67 15.03
CA SER A 595 -14.43 11.56 16.00
C SER A 595 -13.02 11.01 16.28
N GLU A 596 -12.06 11.24 15.36
CA GLU A 596 -10.69 10.74 15.45
C GLU A 596 -9.75 11.67 16.22
N LYS A 597 -9.08 11.11 17.23
CA LYS A 597 -8.09 11.74 18.09
C LYS A 597 -6.64 11.41 17.70
N ASP A 598 -6.41 10.28 17.04
CA ASP A 598 -5.11 9.89 16.49
C ASP A 598 -4.95 10.48 15.07
N THR A 599 -4.36 11.68 14.98
CA THR A 599 -4.18 12.41 13.73
C THR A 599 -3.25 11.74 12.72
N TYR A 600 -2.64 10.59 13.06
CA TYR A 600 -1.74 9.82 12.21
C TYR A 600 -2.43 8.63 11.52
N ARG A 601 -3.75 8.49 11.68
CA ARG A 601 -4.56 7.50 10.97
C ARG A 601 -5.36 8.16 9.85
N ASP A 602 -5.31 7.57 8.67
CA ASP A 602 -5.88 8.13 7.44
C ASP A 602 -6.83 7.16 6.72
N ASP A 603 -7.55 6.34 7.48
CA ASP A 603 -8.63 5.47 6.98
C ASP A 603 -9.60 6.27 6.09
N GLY A 604 -10.15 5.61 5.08
CA GLY A 604 -11.24 6.15 4.28
C GLY A 604 -12.16 5.07 3.73
N SER A 605 -13.21 5.50 3.04
CA SER A 605 -14.19 4.59 2.45
C SER A 605 -14.93 5.20 1.26
N THR A 606 -15.30 4.37 0.29
CA THR A 606 -16.31 4.72 -0.72
C THR A 606 -17.72 4.65 -0.11
N ALA A 607 -18.72 5.19 -0.80
CA ALA A 607 -20.12 4.90 -0.52
C ALA A 607 -20.91 4.95 -1.83
N SER A 608 -21.50 3.82 -2.23
CA SER A 608 -22.57 3.82 -3.24
C SER A 608 -23.87 3.41 -2.55
N ALA A 609 -24.85 4.32 -2.52
CA ALA A 609 -26.12 4.11 -1.83
C ALA A 609 -27.32 4.34 -2.76
N ALA A 610 -28.24 3.39 -2.75
CA ALA A 610 -29.56 3.48 -3.37
C ALA A 610 -30.61 3.76 -2.28
N VAL A 611 -31.39 4.82 -2.46
CA VAL A 611 -32.47 5.24 -1.56
C VAL A 611 -33.75 5.38 -2.37
N LEU A 612 -34.69 4.46 -2.16
CA LEU A 612 -36.02 4.48 -2.76
C LEU A 612 -37.01 5.15 -1.80
N VAL A 613 -37.66 6.22 -2.25
CA VAL A 613 -38.71 6.94 -1.52
C VAL A 613 -39.99 6.85 -2.33
N GLY A 614 -40.94 6.01 -1.90
CA GLY A 614 -42.12 5.68 -2.70
C GLY A 614 -41.74 4.96 -3.99
N ASN A 615 -41.81 5.66 -5.13
CA ASN A 615 -41.39 5.18 -6.45
C ASN A 615 -40.13 5.88 -7.00
N HIS A 616 -39.59 6.87 -6.29
CA HIS A 616 -38.44 7.66 -6.75
C HIS A 616 -37.15 7.10 -6.16
N LEU A 617 -36.25 6.65 -7.02
CA LEU A 617 -34.94 6.13 -6.64
C LEU A 617 -33.89 7.24 -6.75
N TYR A 618 -33.12 7.43 -5.68
CA TYR A 618 -31.93 8.26 -5.66
C TYR A 618 -30.70 7.36 -5.50
N VAL A 619 -29.69 7.52 -6.35
CA VAL A 619 -28.40 6.83 -6.25
C VAL A 619 -27.31 7.86 -6.00
N ALA A 620 -26.76 7.85 -4.79
CA ALA A 620 -25.66 8.70 -4.38
C ALA A 620 -24.35 7.90 -4.36
N ASN A 621 -23.32 8.38 -5.08
CA ASN A 621 -22.00 7.75 -5.12
C ASN A 621 -20.86 8.69 -4.69
N VAL A 622 -19.94 8.16 -3.89
CA VAL A 622 -18.65 8.71 -3.51
C VAL A 622 -17.61 7.61 -3.68
N GLY A 623 -16.66 7.79 -4.59
CA GLY A 623 -15.65 6.77 -4.91
C GLY A 623 -16.05 5.89 -6.09
N ASP A 624 -15.56 4.65 -6.07
CA ASP A 624 -15.57 3.71 -7.20
C ASP A 624 -16.21 2.34 -6.89
N SER A 625 -16.97 2.26 -5.80
CA SER A 625 -18.18 1.41 -5.80
C SER A 625 -19.15 1.88 -6.91
N ARG A 626 -19.95 0.97 -7.46
CA ARG A 626 -20.92 1.30 -8.52
C ARG A 626 -22.30 0.69 -8.26
N THR A 627 -23.32 1.38 -8.76
CA THR A 627 -24.72 0.94 -8.80
C THR A 627 -25.21 0.91 -10.24
N ILE A 628 -25.86 -0.19 -10.64
CA ILE A 628 -26.53 -0.33 -11.94
C ILE A 628 -27.99 -0.78 -11.75
N VAL A 629 -28.83 -0.49 -12.74
CA VAL A 629 -30.19 -1.05 -12.88
C VAL A 629 -30.28 -1.90 -14.14
N SER A 630 -30.96 -3.05 -14.07
CA SER A 630 -31.44 -3.72 -15.29
C SER A 630 -32.75 -3.11 -15.72
N LYS A 631 -32.81 -2.59 -16.94
CA LYS A 631 -34.05 -2.08 -17.56
C LYS A 631 -34.28 -2.75 -18.90
N ALA A 632 -35.38 -3.47 -19.03
CA ALA A 632 -35.71 -4.31 -20.21
C ALA A 632 -34.51 -5.16 -20.70
N GLY A 633 -33.86 -5.85 -19.77
CA GLY A 633 -32.71 -6.72 -20.00
C GLY A 633 -31.41 -6.04 -20.42
N LYS A 634 -31.20 -4.76 -20.05
CA LYS A 634 -29.96 -4.01 -20.31
C LYS A 634 -29.43 -3.34 -19.05
N ALA A 635 -28.12 -3.35 -18.88
CA ALA A 635 -27.46 -2.68 -17.77
C ALA A 635 -27.33 -1.17 -18.01
N ILE A 636 -28.03 -0.38 -17.19
CA ILE A 636 -27.89 1.09 -17.13
C ILE A 636 -27.10 1.42 -15.85
N ALA A 637 -25.98 2.13 -15.98
CA ALA A 637 -25.25 2.63 -14.81
C ALA A 637 -25.99 3.81 -14.18
N LEU A 638 -26.17 3.78 -12.85
CA LEU A 638 -26.76 4.86 -12.07
C LEU A 638 -25.71 5.62 -11.24
N SER A 639 -24.44 5.22 -11.33
CA SER A 639 -23.30 5.99 -10.87
C SER A 639 -22.10 5.80 -11.79
N ASP A 640 -21.32 6.87 -11.96
CA ASP A 640 -20.00 6.84 -12.59
C ASP A 640 -18.93 6.71 -11.50
N ASP A 641 -17.90 5.92 -11.76
CA ASP A 641 -16.77 5.76 -10.83
C ASP A 641 -15.98 7.07 -10.70
N HIS A 642 -15.71 7.49 -9.47
CA HIS A 642 -14.83 8.63 -9.20
C HIS A 642 -13.36 8.21 -9.31
N LYS A 643 -12.90 7.76 -10.49
CA LYS A 643 -11.47 7.45 -10.75
C LYS A 643 -10.69 8.75 -11.06
N PRO A 644 -9.45 8.96 -10.58
CA PRO A 644 -8.67 10.20 -10.78
C PRO A 644 -8.34 10.58 -12.23
N ASN A 645 -8.63 9.74 -13.22
CA ASN A 645 -8.53 10.06 -14.64
C ASN A 645 -9.85 10.48 -15.31
N ARG A 646 -10.97 10.51 -14.58
CA ARG A 646 -12.20 11.14 -15.08
C ARG A 646 -11.93 12.63 -15.32
N SER A 647 -12.32 13.16 -16.49
CA SER A 647 -11.73 14.40 -17.01
C SER A 647 -12.09 15.67 -16.22
N ASP A 648 -13.17 15.58 -15.46
CA ASP A 648 -13.72 16.56 -14.53
C ASP A 648 -13.07 16.45 -13.14
N GLU A 649 -12.99 15.24 -12.59
CA GLU A 649 -12.33 14.96 -11.31
C GLU A 649 -10.83 15.29 -11.37
N ARG A 650 -10.18 15.01 -12.52
CA ARG A 650 -8.81 15.47 -12.78
C ARG A 650 -8.69 16.99 -12.68
N LYS A 651 -9.56 17.73 -13.39
CA LYS A 651 -9.56 19.21 -13.35
C LYS A 651 -9.84 19.72 -11.94
N ARG A 652 -10.75 19.09 -11.19
CA ARG A 652 -11.09 19.46 -9.81
C ARG A 652 -9.87 19.31 -8.90
N ILE A 653 -9.20 18.16 -8.95
CA ILE A 653 -7.98 17.88 -8.16
C ILE A 653 -6.83 18.82 -8.56
N GLU A 654 -6.54 18.96 -9.85
CA GLU A 654 -5.46 19.82 -10.35
C GLU A 654 -5.72 21.31 -10.05
N SER A 655 -6.97 21.77 -10.12
CA SER A 655 -7.35 23.15 -9.74
C SER A 655 -7.27 23.40 -8.23
N ALA A 656 -7.49 22.36 -7.41
CA ALA A 656 -7.25 22.41 -5.97
C ALA A 656 -5.76 22.34 -5.59
N GLY A 657 -4.85 22.20 -6.55
CA GLY A 657 -3.40 22.08 -6.35
C GLY A 657 -2.90 20.65 -6.12
N GLY A 658 -3.77 19.65 -6.28
CA GLY A 658 -3.41 18.23 -6.18
C GLY A 658 -2.76 17.70 -7.46
N VAL A 659 -2.05 16.57 -7.33
CA VAL A 659 -1.36 15.91 -8.45
C VAL A 659 -1.95 14.52 -8.67
N ILE A 660 -2.12 14.12 -9.94
CA ILE A 660 -2.61 12.79 -10.32
C ILE A 660 -1.51 12.03 -11.06
N MET A 661 -1.12 10.89 -10.49
CA MET A 661 0.02 10.07 -10.94
C MET A 661 -0.46 8.70 -11.42
N TRP A 662 0.30 8.05 -12.30
CA TRP A 662 0.06 6.66 -12.70
C TRP A 662 0.99 5.73 -11.92
N ALA A 663 0.41 4.87 -11.07
CA ALA A 663 1.11 3.88 -10.26
C ALA A 663 0.26 2.60 -10.18
N GLY A 664 0.34 1.79 -11.24
CA GLY A 664 -0.51 0.62 -11.49
C GLY A 664 -1.92 0.98 -11.97
N THR A 665 -2.51 2.00 -11.35
CA THR A 665 -3.72 2.73 -11.78
C THR A 665 -3.49 4.24 -11.57
N TRP A 666 -4.46 5.08 -11.95
CA TRP A 666 -4.41 6.51 -11.67
C TRP A 666 -4.69 6.80 -10.19
N ARG A 667 -3.86 7.62 -9.54
CA ARG A 667 -3.93 7.89 -8.10
C ARG A 667 -3.79 9.37 -7.75
N VAL A 668 -4.60 9.84 -6.80
CA VAL A 668 -4.46 11.16 -6.17
C VAL A 668 -3.25 11.17 -5.26
N GLY A 669 -2.33 12.12 -5.45
CA GLY A 669 -1.07 12.21 -4.71
C GLY A 669 -0.13 11.01 -4.90
N GLY A 670 -0.41 10.12 -5.86
CA GLY A 670 0.22 8.80 -5.96
C GLY A 670 -0.31 7.75 -4.97
N VAL A 671 -1.22 8.13 -4.06
CA VAL A 671 -1.72 7.29 -2.97
C VAL A 671 -3.07 6.63 -3.33
N LEU A 672 -4.13 7.42 -3.47
CA LEU A 672 -5.51 6.89 -3.47
C LEU A 672 -6.05 6.68 -4.90
N ALA A 673 -6.60 5.50 -5.18
CA ALA A 673 -7.07 5.08 -6.51
C ALA A 673 -8.44 5.66 -6.92
N MET A 674 -9.15 6.28 -5.99
CA MET A 674 -10.37 7.06 -6.19
C MET A 674 -10.12 8.55 -5.91
N SER A 675 -10.97 9.41 -6.46
CA SER A 675 -10.92 10.88 -6.37
C SER A 675 -11.91 11.47 -5.37
N ARG A 676 -12.88 10.68 -4.89
CA ARG A 676 -13.81 11.02 -3.81
C ARG A 676 -13.88 9.88 -2.80
N ALA A 677 -13.89 10.20 -1.52
CA ALA A 677 -13.99 9.25 -0.41
C ALA A 677 -14.45 9.95 0.86
N PHE A 678 -15.06 9.19 1.77
CA PHE A 678 -15.14 9.53 3.18
C PHE A 678 -13.79 9.29 3.86
N GLY A 679 -13.47 10.05 4.92
CA GLY A 679 -12.18 9.96 5.60
C GLY A 679 -11.04 10.55 4.77
N ASN A 680 -9.85 9.94 4.82
CA ASN A 680 -8.61 10.45 4.20
C ASN A 680 -8.32 11.92 4.53
N ARG A 681 -8.25 12.23 5.83
CA ARG A 681 -7.90 13.55 6.40
C ARG A 681 -6.71 14.21 5.70
N MET A 682 -5.66 13.44 5.40
CA MET A 682 -4.41 13.92 4.79
C MET A 682 -4.56 14.29 3.31
N LEU A 683 -5.61 13.82 2.64
CA LEU A 683 -5.90 14.10 1.23
C LEU A 683 -7.16 14.95 1.02
N LYS A 684 -7.83 15.41 2.09
CA LYS A 684 -9.20 15.96 2.03
C LYS A 684 -9.39 17.19 1.13
N GLN A 685 -8.34 17.97 0.91
CA GLN A 685 -8.31 19.08 -0.06
C GLN A 685 -8.55 18.61 -1.51
N PHE A 686 -8.24 17.35 -1.82
CA PHE A 686 -8.32 16.76 -3.15
C PHE A 686 -9.37 15.64 -3.22
N VAL A 687 -9.51 14.87 -2.14
CA VAL A 687 -10.43 13.74 -2.00
C VAL A 687 -11.62 14.18 -1.14
N ILE A 688 -12.73 14.50 -1.79
CA ILE A 688 -13.94 15.04 -1.14
C ILE A 688 -14.99 13.94 -0.92
N ALA A 689 -15.86 14.13 0.08
CA ALA A 689 -17.01 13.24 0.33
C ALA A 689 -18.33 13.77 -0.29
N GLU A 690 -18.23 14.57 -1.35
CA GLU A 690 -19.40 15.14 -2.04
C GLU A 690 -19.96 14.14 -3.06
N PRO A 691 -21.21 13.65 -2.88
CA PRO A 691 -21.77 12.64 -3.76
C PRO A 691 -22.16 13.22 -5.12
N GLU A 692 -21.96 12.44 -6.16
CA GLU A 692 -22.80 12.54 -7.35
C GLU A 692 -24.09 11.78 -7.11
N ILE A 693 -25.22 12.46 -7.36
CA ILE A 693 -26.56 11.92 -7.12
C ILE A 693 -27.29 11.87 -8.46
N GLN A 694 -27.51 10.66 -8.96
CA GLN A 694 -28.48 10.40 -10.03
C GLN A 694 -29.82 10.03 -9.42
N ASP A 695 -30.91 10.22 -10.16
CA ASP A 695 -32.24 9.84 -9.73
C ASP A 695 -33.16 9.50 -10.91
N LEU A 696 -34.16 8.67 -10.62
CA LEU A 696 -35.20 8.31 -11.57
C LEU A 696 -36.48 7.88 -10.84
N GLU A 697 -37.61 8.22 -11.44
CA GLU A 697 -38.89 7.56 -11.14
C GLU A 697 -38.82 6.14 -11.71
N ILE A 698 -39.13 5.13 -10.89
CA ILE A 698 -39.06 3.73 -11.30
C ILE A 698 -40.36 3.29 -11.95
N ASP A 699 -40.25 2.85 -13.21
CA ASP A 699 -41.34 2.30 -14.01
C ASP A 699 -41.32 0.76 -14.06
N HIS A 700 -42.22 0.21 -14.87
CA HIS A 700 -42.46 -1.23 -15.02
C HIS A 700 -41.45 -1.95 -15.92
N GLU A 701 -40.47 -1.26 -16.49
CA GLU A 701 -39.37 -1.88 -17.26
C GLU A 701 -38.13 -2.15 -16.39
N ALA A 702 -38.06 -1.58 -15.18
CA ALA A 702 -36.95 -1.77 -14.24
C ALA A 702 -37.08 -3.09 -13.46
N GLU A 703 -36.13 -4.00 -13.67
CA GLU A 703 -36.21 -5.37 -13.17
C GLU A 703 -35.58 -5.50 -11.78
N PHE A 704 -34.33 -5.02 -11.64
CA PHE A 704 -33.54 -5.13 -10.41
C PHE A 704 -32.40 -4.10 -10.38
N LEU A 705 -31.86 -3.86 -9.18
CA LEU A 705 -30.61 -3.11 -8.97
C LEU A 705 -29.49 -4.05 -8.55
N VAL A 706 -28.26 -3.73 -8.97
CA VAL A 706 -27.03 -4.31 -8.44
C VAL A 706 -26.18 -3.18 -7.86
N LEU A 707 -25.80 -3.29 -6.58
CA LEU A 707 -24.78 -2.47 -5.95
C LEU A 707 -23.58 -3.37 -5.64
N ALA A 708 -22.35 -2.91 -5.91
CA ALA A 708 -21.15 -3.61 -5.44
C ALA A 708 -19.91 -2.71 -5.28
N SER A 709 -18.93 -3.20 -4.51
CA SER A 709 -17.56 -2.68 -4.38
C SER A 709 -16.71 -2.95 -5.63
N ASP A 710 -15.47 -2.42 -5.68
CA ASP A 710 -14.60 -2.54 -6.86
C ASP A 710 -14.33 -4.01 -7.26
N GLY A 711 -14.37 -4.92 -6.27
CA GLY A 711 -14.07 -6.33 -6.43
C GLY A 711 -15.00 -7.11 -7.33
N LEU A 712 -16.21 -6.59 -7.60
CA LEU A 712 -17.07 -7.06 -8.68
C LEU A 712 -16.71 -6.37 -10.01
N TRP A 713 -16.69 -5.04 -10.01
CA TRP A 713 -16.68 -4.23 -11.23
C TRP A 713 -15.35 -4.20 -11.99
N ASP A 714 -14.22 -4.50 -11.34
CA ASP A 714 -12.91 -4.65 -11.99
C ASP A 714 -12.84 -5.90 -12.91
N VAL A 715 -13.75 -6.88 -12.72
CA VAL A 715 -13.71 -8.19 -13.44
C VAL A 715 -15.06 -8.65 -14.03
N VAL A 716 -16.18 -8.05 -13.63
CA VAL A 716 -17.52 -8.31 -14.18
C VAL A 716 -18.08 -7.02 -14.82
N PRO A 717 -18.15 -6.95 -16.16
CA PRO A 717 -18.83 -5.87 -16.86
C PRO A 717 -20.32 -5.75 -16.49
N ASN A 718 -20.89 -4.56 -16.63
CA ASN A 718 -22.28 -4.28 -16.23
C ASN A 718 -23.30 -5.24 -16.90
N GLU A 719 -23.15 -5.54 -18.19
CA GLU A 719 -24.04 -6.46 -18.94
C GLU A 719 -23.83 -7.93 -18.54
N ASP A 720 -22.62 -8.32 -18.15
CA ASP A 720 -22.34 -9.64 -17.57
C ASP A 720 -23.04 -9.76 -16.20
N ALA A 721 -23.02 -8.71 -15.39
CA ALA A 721 -23.69 -8.69 -14.09
C ALA A 721 -25.22 -8.85 -14.25
N VAL A 722 -25.84 -8.13 -15.19
CA VAL A 722 -27.26 -8.32 -15.53
C VAL A 722 -27.54 -9.75 -16.00
N SER A 723 -26.73 -10.28 -16.92
CA SER A 723 -26.89 -11.65 -17.45
C SER A 723 -26.74 -12.72 -16.38
N LEU A 724 -25.80 -12.55 -15.44
CA LEU A 724 -25.59 -13.44 -14.31
C LEU A 724 -26.76 -13.37 -13.32
N THR A 725 -27.27 -12.17 -13.02
CA THR A 725 -28.45 -11.99 -12.16
C THR A 725 -29.69 -12.63 -12.77
N GLN A 726 -30.02 -12.35 -14.03
CA GLN A 726 -31.21 -12.88 -14.71
C GLN A 726 -31.22 -14.42 -14.81
N SER A 727 -30.07 -15.06 -14.62
CA SER A 727 -29.94 -16.52 -14.61
C SER A 727 -30.22 -17.20 -13.26
N GLU A 728 -30.69 -16.45 -12.25
CA GLU A 728 -31.05 -16.93 -10.91
C GLU A 728 -32.36 -16.27 -10.44
N GLU A 729 -33.30 -17.04 -9.89
CA GLU A 729 -34.59 -16.52 -9.43
C GLU A 729 -34.51 -15.78 -8.09
N GLU A 730 -33.67 -16.28 -7.17
CA GLU A 730 -33.57 -15.78 -5.79
C GLU A 730 -32.42 -14.76 -5.62
N PRO A 731 -32.65 -13.57 -5.04
CA PRO A 731 -31.66 -12.50 -4.94
C PRO A 731 -30.35 -12.90 -4.23
N VAL A 732 -30.45 -13.79 -3.23
CA VAL A 732 -29.29 -14.27 -2.46
C VAL A 732 -28.39 -15.15 -3.32
N THR A 733 -28.98 -15.99 -4.19
CA THR A 733 -28.26 -16.86 -5.11
C THR A 733 -27.60 -16.05 -6.21
N ALA A 734 -28.30 -15.06 -6.77
CA ALA A 734 -27.74 -14.10 -7.71
C ALA A 734 -26.55 -13.31 -7.12
N ALA A 735 -26.70 -12.77 -5.90
CA ALA A 735 -25.62 -12.04 -5.22
C ALA A 735 -24.40 -12.95 -4.97
N ARG A 736 -24.59 -14.21 -4.56
CA ARG A 736 -23.51 -15.19 -4.49
C ARG A 736 -22.87 -15.44 -5.85
N LYS A 737 -23.67 -15.67 -6.90
CA LYS A 737 -23.17 -15.99 -8.26
C LYS A 737 -22.32 -14.86 -8.85
N LEU A 738 -22.66 -13.61 -8.58
CA LEU A 738 -21.84 -12.44 -8.92
C LEU A 738 -20.49 -12.50 -8.19
N THR A 739 -20.50 -12.69 -6.87
CA THR A 739 -19.31 -12.80 -6.02
C THR A 739 -18.40 -13.97 -6.42
N ASP A 740 -18.97 -15.16 -6.63
CA ASP A 740 -18.26 -16.37 -7.06
C ASP A 740 -17.66 -16.17 -8.46
N THR A 741 -18.38 -15.52 -9.38
CA THR A 741 -17.88 -15.21 -10.72
C THR A 741 -16.74 -14.20 -10.68
N ALA A 742 -16.83 -13.16 -9.85
CA ALA A 742 -15.75 -12.20 -9.66
C ALA A 742 -14.47 -12.87 -9.12
N PHE A 743 -14.62 -13.73 -8.10
CA PHE A 743 -13.51 -14.49 -7.54
C PHE A 743 -12.88 -15.45 -8.56
N ALA A 744 -13.71 -16.18 -9.33
CA ALA A 744 -13.26 -17.10 -10.37
C ALA A 744 -12.58 -16.38 -11.55
N ARG A 745 -13.01 -15.16 -11.89
CA ARG A 745 -12.33 -14.27 -12.86
C ARG A 745 -11.05 -13.64 -12.33
N GLY A 746 -10.69 -13.92 -11.08
CA GLY A 746 -9.39 -13.57 -10.51
C GLY A 746 -9.41 -12.38 -9.55
N SER A 747 -10.57 -11.88 -9.11
CA SER A 747 -10.65 -10.75 -8.16
C SER A 747 -9.72 -10.95 -6.95
N MET A 748 -9.10 -9.85 -6.54
CA MET A 748 -8.05 -9.78 -5.51
C MET A 748 -8.44 -8.86 -4.34
N THR A 749 -9.56 -8.15 -4.46
CA THR A 749 -10.14 -7.35 -3.38
C THR A 749 -11.18 -8.19 -2.63
N THR A 750 -11.83 -7.60 -1.65
CA THR A 750 -13.03 -8.18 -1.05
C THR A 750 -14.20 -7.90 -1.99
N SER A 751 -15.23 -8.74 -1.97
CA SER A 751 -16.34 -8.62 -2.92
C SER A 751 -17.66 -8.66 -2.16
N LEU A 752 -18.35 -7.52 -2.19
CA LEU A 752 -19.64 -7.29 -1.57
C LEU A 752 -20.63 -6.92 -2.67
N ALA A 753 -21.59 -7.80 -2.92
CA ALA A 753 -22.67 -7.60 -3.89
C ALA A 753 -24.02 -7.59 -3.16
N LEU A 754 -24.81 -6.53 -3.39
CA LEU A 754 -26.18 -6.39 -2.91
C LEU A 754 -27.12 -6.29 -4.11
N LEU A 755 -27.98 -7.29 -4.25
CA LEU A 755 -29.04 -7.33 -5.26
C LEU A 755 -30.38 -6.88 -4.66
N LEU A 756 -31.16 -6.15 -5.44
CA LEU A 756 -32.53 -5.76 -5.15
C LEU A 756 -33.43 -6.20 -6.30
N ASN A 757 -34.21 -7.26 -6.11
CA ASN A 757 -35.09 -7.80 -7.15
C ASN A 757 -36.51 -7.22 -7.01
N SER A 758 -37.08 -6.87 -8.16
CA SER A 758 -38.33 -6.17 -8.42
C SER A 758 -38.48 -4.77 -7.80
N VAL A 759 -38.72 -3.79 -8.67
CA VAL A 759 -39.76 -2.79 -8.39
C VAL A 759 -40.95 -3.13 -9.28
N MET A 760 -42.01 -3.70 -8.70
CA MET A 760 -43.25 -3.98 -9.43
C MET A 760 -44.40 -3.14 -8.90
N ILE A 761 -44.33 -1.83 -9.13
CA ILE A 761 -45.49 -0.94 -8.95
C ILE A 761 -46.48 -1.25 -10.09
N ARG A 762 -47.33 -2.25 -9.87
CA ARG A 762 -48.60 -2.35 -10.59
C ARG A 762 -49.52 -1.27 -10.01
N PRO A 763 -49.99 -0.29 -10.81
CA PRO A 763 -51.12 0.53 -10.40
C PRO A 763 -52.29 -0.41 -10.08
N ASN A 764 -52.88 -0.28 -8.89
CA ASN A 764 -53.94 -1.17 -8.44
C ASN A 764 -55.15 -1.08 -9.41
N PRO A 765 -55.51 -2.14 -10.16
CA PRO A 765 -56.61 -2.08 -11.12
C PRO A 765 -57.97 -1.72 -10.49
N ASN A 766 -58.09 -1.90 -9.17
CA ASN A 766 -59.31 -1.66 -8.40
C ASN A 766 -59.36 -0.30 -7.69
N GLN A 767 -58.46 0.65 -8.02
CA GLN A 767 -58.55 2.05 -7.58
C GLN A 767 -58.80 3.04 -8.73
N THR A 768 -59.92 2.84 -9.43
CA THR A 768 -60.58 3.96 -10.12
C THR A 768 -61.03 5.01 -9.10
N PRO A 769 -60.82 6.31 -9.33
CA PRO A 769 -61.37 7.37 -8.48
C PRO A 769 -62.90 7.28 -8.42
N ARG A 770 -63.48 7.31 -7.22
CA ARG A 770 -64.94 7.31 -7.02
C ARG A 770 -65.59 8.65 -7.39
N LEU A 771 -65.63 8.96 -8.68
CA LEU A 771 -66.54 9.98 -9.21
C LEU A 771 -67.98 9.45 -9.12
N LYS A 772 -68.79 10.07 -8.26
CA LYS A 772 -70.22 9.79 -8.15
C LYS A 772 -70.93 10.28 -9.41
N GLN A 773 -71.59 9.39 -10.15
CA GLN A 773 -72.75 9.77 -10.96
C GLN A 773 -73.72 8.60 -11.12
N ASN A 774 -74.91 8.75 -10.57
CA ASN A 774 -76.08 8.00 -11.01
C ASN A 774 -76.53 8.57 -12.37
N LEU A 775 -76.89 7.71 -13.33
CA LEU A 775 -78.11 7.82 -14.16
C LEU A 775 -78.18 6.66 -15.18
N ASN A 776 -79.40 6.34 -15.63
CA ASN A 776 -79.68 5.16 -16.47
C ASN A 776 -79.43 5.42 -17.98
N PRO A 777 -79.10 4.36 -18.77
CA PRO A 777 -78.81 4.49 -20.20
C PRO A 777 -80.08 4.48 -21.11
N PRO A 778 -80.15 5.34 -22.13
CA PRO A 778 -81.05 5.20 -23.28
C PRO A 778 -80.55 4.15 -24.31
N LYS A 779 -81.36 3.84 -25.34
CA LYS A 779 -81.11 2.74 -26.31
C LYS A 779 -81.01 3.19 -27.78
N MET A 780 -80.43 2.29 -28.60
CA MET A 780 -80.68 2.01 -30.03
C MET A 780 -79.96 2.79 -31.16
N LYS A 781 -79.30 1.99 -32.04
CA LYS A 781 -79.24 2.06 -33.53
C LYS A 781 -78.45 3.26 -34.14
N SER A 782 -77.84 3.17 -35.34
CA SER A 782 -77.93 2.20 -36.47
C SER A 782 -76.58 1.99 -37.23
N LYS A 783 -76.57 1.04 -38.18
CA LYS A 783 -75.58 0.78 -39.27
C LYS A 783 -76.02 1.53 -40.58
N PRO A 784 -75.31 1.51 -41.76
CA PRO A 784 -74.30 0.54 -42.26
C PRO A 784 -73.12 1.05 -43.16
N ASN A 785 -72.21 0.11 -43.52
CA ASN A 785 -71.43 -0.09 -44.78
C ASN A 785 -70.67 1.08 -45.48
N HIS A 786 -69.49 0.91 -46.13
CA HIS A 786 -69.11 -0.15 -47.09
C HIS A 786 -67.59 -0.46 -47.23
N GLN A 787 -67.29 -1.76 -47.44
CA GLN A 787 -66.38 -2.42 -48.42
C GLN A 787 -64.84 -2.19 -48.55
N THR A 788 -64.10 -3.15 -47.98
CA THR A 788 -63.11 -4.10 -48.60
C THR A 788 -62.86 -4.07 -50.13
N PRO A 789 -61.64 -4.39 -50.64
CA PRO A 789 -61.12 -5.78 -50.61
C PRO A 789 -59.64 -6.02 -50.26
N VAL A 790 -59.29 -7.32 -50.16
CA VAL A 790 -58.05 -7.93 -49.65
C VAL A 790 -57.40 -8.77 -50.76
N MET A 791 -56.07 -8.91 -50.76
CA MET A 791 -55.44 -10.11 -51.31
C MET A 791 -54.14 -10.51 -50.58
N LYS A 792 -53.84 -11.82 -50.55
CA LYS A 792 -52.60 -12.43 -50.03
C LYS A 792 -51.86 -13.12 -51.18
N TRP A 793 -50.52 -13.21 -51.15
CA TRP A 793 -49.78 -14.49 -51.31
C TRP A 793 -48.26 -14.34 -51.04
N LYS A 794 -47.54 -15.48 -51.05
CA LYS A 794 -46.07 -15.68 -51.00
C LYS A 794 -45.75 -16.77 -52.08
N PRO A 795 -44.52 -17.36 -52.24
CA PRO A 795 -43.14 -16.91 -51.98
C PRO A 795 -42.16 -17.13 -53.20
N ASN A 796 -40.87 -16.84 -52.98
CA ASN A 796 -39.70 -17.73 -53.24
C ASN A 796 -38.71 -17.52 -54.44
N GLN A 797 -37.44 -17.83 -54.12
CA GLN A 797 -36.26 -18.19 -54.97
C GLN A 797 -35.45 -17.12 -55.75
N SER A 798 -34.24 -17.54 -56.20
CA SER A 798 -33.08 -16.74 -56.65
C SER A 798 -32.26 -17.49 -57.72
N PRO A 799 -31.18 -16.93 -58.35
CA PRO A 799 -29.83 -17.46 -58.02
C PRO A 799 -28.55 -16.59 -58.31
N LYS A 800 -27.57 -16.68 -57.38
CA LYS A 800 -26.11 -16.95 -57.53
C LYS A 800 -25.07 -16.00 -58.24
N LEU A 801 -23.85 -16.04 -57.65
CA LEU A 801 -22.46 -15.93 -58.22
C LEU A 801 -21.91 -14.52 -58.60
N LYS A 802 -20.67 -14.09 -58.25
CA LYS A 802 -19.34 -14.76 -58.04
C LYS A 802 -18.47 -14.15 -56.91
N ARG A 803 -17.38 -14.84 -56.52
CA ARG A 803 -16.30 -14.40 -55.57
C ARG A 803 -15.13 -13.69 -56.29
N ASN A 804 -14.45 -12.71 -55.65
CA ASN A 804 -13.00 -12.75 -55.27
C ASN A 804 -12.34 -11.36 -55.01
N ARG A 805 -11.36 -11.33 -54.08
CA ARG A 805 -10.43 -10.21 -53.72
C ARG A 805 -11.14 -8.97 -53.10
N PHE A 806 -10.57 -8.22 -52.14
CA PHE A 806 -9.16 -8.02 -51.78
C PHE A 806 -8.95 -7.83 -50.26
N LEU A 807 -8.02 -8.58 -49.66
CA LEU A 807 -7.55 -8.41 -48.28
C LEU A 807 -6.19 -7.67 -48.29
N ARG A 808 -6.16 -6.33 -48.34
CA ARG A 808 -4.86 -5.59 -48.42
C ARG A 808 -4.83 -4.09 -48.05
N LEU A 809 -5.52 -3.65 -46.99
CA LEU A 809 -5.44 -2.25 -46.50
C LEU A 809 -5.05 -2.10 -45.02
N TYR A 810 -3.97 -2.77 -44.58
CA TYR A 810 -3.29 -2.44 -43.31
C TYR A 810 -1.77 -2.75 -43.32
N ARG A 811 -1.08 -2.35 -44.39
CA ARG A 811 0.40 -2.33 -44.48
C ARG A 811 0.86 -1.45 -45.66
N ASN A 812 1.37 -0.24 -45.36
CA ASN A 812 2.39 0.54 -46.11
C ASN A 812 2.25 2.08 -45.95
N GLN A 813 2.46 2.60 -44.74
CA GLN A 813 2.97 3.98 -44.56
C GLN A 813 4.06 4.01 -43.48
N ASN A 814 5.18 3.33 -43.74
CA ASN A 814 6.39 3.51 -42.94
C ASN A 814 7.66 3.22 -43.77
N ARG A 815 7.86 4.02 -44.85
CA ARG A 815 9.09 4.04 -45.68
C ARG A 815 9.11 5.23 -46.66
N LYS A 816 9.49 6.43 -46.18
CA LYS A 816 10.16 7.52 -46.95
C LYS A 816 10.30 8.80 -46.09
N ARG A 817 11.45 8.97 -45.43
CA ARG A 817 12.21 10.23 -45.20
C ARG A 817 13.26 10.05 -44.10
N THR A 818 14.31 9.29 -44.43
CA THR A 818 15.64 9.40 -43.82
C THR A 818 16.66 9.57 -44.93
N ARG A 819 16.75 10.82 -45.42
CA ARG A 819 17.83 11.36 -46.25
C ARG A 819 17.65 12.88 -46.34
N ASP A 820 18.78 13.56 -46.33
CA ASP A 820 19.01 14.97 -46.69
C ASP A 820 19.07 16.00 -45.54
N GLN A 821 19.93 15.69 -44.57
CA GLN A 821 20.91 16.60 -43.93
C GLN A 821 22.00 15.72 -43.29
N GLY A 822 23.29 16.06 -43.36
CA GLY A 822 23.90 17.23 -43.98
C GLY A 822 25.17 17.59 -43.22
#